data_AF-A0A7X0D3B3-F1
#
_entry.id   AF-A0A7X0D3B3-F1
#
_cell.length_a   1.000
_cell.length_b   1.000
_cell.length_c   1.000
_cell.angle_alpha   90.00
_cell.angle_beta   90.00
_cell.angle_gamma   90.00
#
_symmetry.space_group_name_H-M   'P 1'
#
loop_
_entity.id
_entity.type
_entity.pdbx_description
1 polymer ?
#
loop_
_entity_poly.entity_id
_entity_poly.type
_entity_poly.pdbx_seq_one_letter_code
_entity_poly.pdbx_strand_id
1 'polypeptide(L)'
;MLLTITTTRRPATDLGYLLHEHPDRVQCFAQSFGTAHVFYPEAGADRCTAALMLEVDPQEPLRARTTVRSPDFALARYVDDRPYAAASLFAVALGDTFRSALKGRCPARPDLAVTALPLTLSLPAVPCRGGAARARSLFEPLGWQVDAVPVPLDPGLPGWGDSRYVGLTLTGEMRLADALSHLYVLLPAMDGAEHYRVAEDEIDKLARAGEGWLSGHPERAWITRRYLSRRQRLFSAAIARLDEVDDLPGSDAGADPDEPADPAAPVAEPGEPPREDRAPSLADRAVSGGGVETAHGRVRIGPENALAALEVMSRFAVDPRWLLYLPPTMAPAPTAADPELLEHPAEAFAHYRSAGVDAGTVICQEKHMGSRAVAVVCRDAAAAERRFVPDSLGAIHTRTGRPFFTDPKVESEVLAELRAGITAAGLWERLDTDWVALDGEMLPWSAKAEGLIRERYAAVGAAARAALPAAGAALAAAAGRGLEVGELADRVSRRADGIEAFSRVYRRYSWPTEGAAGLRYAPFAVLTAEGRAFTDADHLWHMAVAERLADACDLVRSTRYLVVDVTDPDATAAAAAWWRELVDAGGEGMVVKPLTGALARGRQGLAQPGLKVRGPEYLRIIYGPDYTEPERMRVLRERRPDRKSGLAMREHKLGLEALARHARGEPLWRVHQAVFGVLALESEPVDPRL
;
A
#
# COMPACT_ATOMS: atom_id res chain seq x y z
N MET A 1 13.99 10.56 10.55
CA MET A 1 13.52 10.51 11.97
C MET A 1 14.37 11.45 12.82
N LEU A 2 13.88 11.90 13.98
CA LEU A 2 14.62 12.81 14.88
C LEU A 2 14.38 12.46 16.35
N LEU A 3 15.46 12.49 17.14
CA LEU A 3 15.44 12.65 18.60
C LEU A 3 16.21 13.90 18.95
N THR A 4 15.69 14.71 19.87
CA THR A 4 16.49 15.74 20.55
C THR A 4 16.62 15.42 22.03
N ILE A 5 17.81 15.65 22.58
CA ILE A 5 18.18 15.43 23.97
C ILE A 5 18.62 16.77 24.52
N THR A 6 17.86 17.34 25.44
CA THR A 6 18.13 18.64 26.04
C THR A 6 18.46 18.50 27.51
N THR A 7 19.41 19.28 28.02
CA THR A 7 19.65 19.45 29.45
C THR A 7 19.86 20.92 29.81
N THR A 8 19.50 21.28 31.05
CA THR A 8 19.73 22.60 31.66
C THR A 8 20.70 22.55 32.83
N ARG A 9 21.35 21.40 33.05
CA ARG A 9 22.42 21.23 34.03
C ARG A 9 23.58 22.17 33.67
N ARG A 10 24.20 22.87 34.62
CA ARG A 10 25.33 23.77 34.33
C ARG A 10 26.70 23.08 34.56
N PRO A 11 27.67 23.15 33.63
CA PRO A 11 27.51 23.65 32.26
C PRO A 11 26.76 22.63 31.39
N ALA A 12 25.80 23.10 30.59
CA ALA A 12 24.93 22.20 29.81
C ALA A 12 25.67 21.56 28.63
N THR A 13 26.71 22.23 28.13
CA THR A 13 27.62 21.71 27.11
C THR A 13 28.32 20.42 27.53
N ASP A 14 28.34 20.06 28.81
CA ASP A 14 28.86 18.77 29.26
C ASP A 14 28.09 17.56 28.69
N LEU A 15 26.89 17.79 28.15
CA LEU A 15 26.17 16.80 27.34
C LEU A 15 27.03 16.24 26.19
N GLY A 16 27.90 17.07 25.59
CA GLY A 16 28.82 16.64 24.53
C GLY A 16 29.83 15.60 25.00
N TYR A 17 30.37 15.75 26.22
CA TYR A 17 31.26 14.75 26.80
C TYR A 17 30.55 13.43 27.07
N LEU A 18 29.29 13.49 27.54
CA LEU A 18 28.51 12.30 27.82
C LEU A 18 28.13 11.51 26.58
N LEU A 19 27.77 12.21 25.50
CA LEU A 19 27.46 11.59 24.21
C LEU A 19 28.71 11.19 23.41
N HIS A 20 29.89 11.69 23.79
CA HIS A 20 31.15 11.59 23.05
C HIS A 20 31.16 12.34 21.71
N GLU A 21 30.30 13.35 21.60
CA GLU A 21 30.09 14.12 20.37
C GLU A 21 30.34 15.61 20.61
N HIS A 22 31.13 16.23 19.74
CA HIS A 22 31.56 17.61 19.91
C HIS A 22 30.47 18.62 19.48
N PRO A 23 30.07 19.59 20.34
CA PRO A 23 28.97 20.52 20.05
C PRO A 23 29.14 21.39 18.80
N ASP A 24 30.39 21.67 18.41
CA ASP A 24 30.73 22.51 17.25
C ASP A 24 31.00 21.72 15.96
N ARG A 25 30.60 20.44 15.90
CA ARG A 25 30.76 19.60 14.72
C ARG A 25 29.47 18.86 14.41
N VAL A 26 29.30 18.53 13.13
CA VAL A 26 28.32 17.55 12.66
C VAL A 26 29.04 16.23 12.54
N GLN A 27 28.55 15.19 13.21
CA GLN A 27 29.12 13.85 13.14
C GLN A 27 28.19 12.91 12.37
N CYS A 28 28.77 12.06 11.53
CA CYS A 28 28.04 11.16 10.65
C CYS A 28 28.47 9.71 10.92
N PHE A 29 27.49 8.82 11.09
CA PHE A 29 27.69 7.41 11.36
C PHE A 29 26.96 6.58 10.31
N ALA A 30 27.71 5.79 9.56
CA ALA A 30 27.15 4.86 8.60
C ALA A 30 26.35 3.77 9.31
N GLN A 31 25.15 3.50 8.83
CA GLN A 31 24.26 2.43 9.28
C GLN A 31 24.04 1.47 8.10
N SER A 32 23.70 0.22 8.38
CA SER A 32 23.36 -0.74 7.31
C SER A 32 22.12 -0.32 6.49
N PHE A 33 21.29 0.56 7.05
CA PHE A 33 20.03 1.03 6.48
C PHE A 33 20.00 2.55 6.24
N GLY A 34 21.13 3.26 6.33
CA GLY A 34 21.14 4.72 6.19
C GLY A 34 22.33 5.43 6.85
N THR A 35 22.15 6.69 7.20
CA THR A 35 23.16 7.51 7.90
C THR A 35 22.54 8.19 9.11
N ALA A 36 23.18 8.06 10.27
CA ALA A 36 22.85 8.79 11.47
C ALA A 36 23.72 10.05 11.58
N HIS A 37 23.10 11.19 11.83
CA HIS A 37 23.75 12.48 12.01
C HIS A 37 23.55 12.93 13.46
N VAL A 38 24.65 13.32 14.11
CA VAL A 38 24.64 14.02 15.39
C VAL A 38 25.07 15.45 15.17
N PHE A 39 24.29 16.38 15.70
CA PHE A 39 24.59 17.81 15.66
C PHE A 39 23.89 18.49 16.84
N TYR A 40 24.25 19.75 17.12
CA TYR A 40 23.75 20.47 18.29
C TYR A 40 23.00 21.73 17.85
N PRO A 41 21.65 21.71 17.84
CA PRO A 41 20.84 22.90 17.59
C PRO A 41 21.11 24.04 18.57
N GLU A 42 21.44 23.72 19.82
CA GLU A 42 21.71 24.67 20.90
C GLU A 42 22.88 24.18 21.75
N ALA A 43 23.87 25.04 22.03
CA ALA A 43 24.97 24.71 22.92
C ALA A 43 25.40 25.96 23.71
N GLY A 44 24.71 26.22 24.81
CA GLY A 44 25.04 27.25 25.78
C GLY A 44 25.40 26.66 27.14
N ALA A 45 25.93 27.51 28.03
CA ALA A 45 26.26 27.09 29.41
C ALA A 45 25.00 26.70 30.21
N ASP A 46 23.86 27.29 29.87
CA ASP A 46 22.60 27.19 30.63
C ASP A 46 21.66 26.13 30.05
N ARG A 47 21.81 25.84 28.76
CA ARG A 47 20.99 24.88 28.02
C ARG A 47 21.77 24.36 26.83
N CYS A 48 21.70 23.05 26.62
CA CYS A 48 22.34 22.37 25.50
C CYS A 48 21.38 21.30 24.97
N THR A 49 21.25 21.25 23.64
CA THR A 49 20.43 20.29 22.92
C THR A 49 21.28 19.58 21.89
N ALA A 50 21.39 18.27 22.02
CA ALA A 50 21.91 17.38 21.00
C ALA A 50 20.75 16.83 20.15
N ALA A 51 20.95 16.68 18.85
CA ALA A 51 20.02 16.05 17.93
C ALA A 51 20.65 14.80 17.33
N LEU A 52 19.91 13.68 17.37
CA LEU A 52 20.19 12.48 16.58
C LEU A 52 19.15 12.40 15.46
N MET A 53 19.59 12.59 14.22
CA MET A 53 18.76 12.50 13.05
C MET A 53 19.16 11.28 12.21
N LEU A 54 18.20 10.42 11.89
CA LEU A 54 18.42 9.25 11.03
C LEU A 54 17.81 9.50 9.65
N GLU A 55 18.67 9.47 8.62
CA GLU A 55 18.29 9.36 7.22
C GLU A 55 18.35 7.88 6.81
N VAL A 56 17.18 7.26 6.60
CA VAL A 56 17.10 5.87 6.09
C VAL A 56 17.32 5.90 4.59
N ASP A 57 18.18 5.01 4.07
CA ASP A 57 18.41 4.84 2.63
C ASP A 57 17.17 4.23 1.97
N PRO A 58 16.53 4.94 1.03
CA PRO A 58 15.48 4.41 0.17
C PRO A 58 15.74 3.09 -0.56
N GLN A 59 17.01 2.77 -0.82
CA GLN A 59 17.42 1.75 -1.80
C GLN A 59 17.49 0.34 -1.21
N GLU A 60 17.51 0.20 0.12
CA GLU A 60 17.59 -1.10 0.80
C GLU A 60 16.41 -2.04 0.49
N PRO A 61 15.13 -1.60 0.53
CA PRO A 61 13.99 -2.44 0.16
C PRO A 61 14.03 -2.97 -1.28
N LEU A 62 14.70 -2.26 -2.20
CA LEU A 62 14.87 -2.66 -3.60
C LEU A 62 15.90 -3.79 -3.78
N ARG A 63 16.84 -3.96 -2.82
CA ARG A 63 17.87 -5.01 -2.86
C ARG A 63 17.39 -6.34 -2.27
N ALA A 64 16.44 -6.31 -1.34
CA ALA A 64 15.90 -7.49 -0.68
C ALA A 64 14.86 -8.24 -1.55
N ARG A 65 15.32 -9.23 -2.33
CA ARG A 65 14.47 -10.17 -3.09
C ARG A 65 13.73 -11.13 -2.15
N THR A 66 12.60 -10.70 -1.59
CA THR A 66 11.67 -11.62 -0.89
C THR A 66 10.30 -11.56 -1.54
N THR A 67 9.77 -12.75 -1.87
CA THR A 67 8.46 -12.99 -2.47
C THR A 67 7.35 -12.67 -1.46
N VAL A 68 6.44 -11.77 -1.84
CA VAL A 68 5.25 -11.42 -1.04
C VAL A 68 4.02 -12.04 -1.70
N ARG A 69 3.08 -12.53 -0.89
CA ARG A 69 1.90 -13.30 -1.32
C ARG A 69 0.71 -12.46 -1.84
N SER A 70 0.79 -11.12 -1.84
CA SER A 70 -0.28 -10.23 -2.36
C SER A 70 0.29 -8.90 -2.92
N PRO A 71 -0.28 -8.35 -4.01
CA PRO A 71 0.13 -7.07 -4.61
C PRO A 71 0.08 -5.87 -3.66
N ASP A 72 -0.95 -5.76 -2.81
CA ASP A 72 -1.12 -4.65 -1.87
C ASP A 72 -0.02 -4.64 -0.79
N PHE A 73 0.41 -5.82 -0.35
CA PHE A 73 1.54 -5.97 0.57
C PHE A 73 2.90 -5.76 -0.10
N ALA A 74 2.98 -5.93 -1.42
CA ALA A 74 4.20 -5.70 -2.18
C ALA A 74 4.41 -4.20 -2.47
N LEU A 75 3.34 -3.42 -2.63
CA LEU A 75 3.40 -1.94 -2.72
C LEU A 75 3.80 -1.28 -1.39
N ALA A 76 3.41 -1.88 -0.26
CA ALA A 76 3.75 -1.42 1.09
C ALA A 76 5.27 -1.31 1.38
N ARG A 77 6.13 -1.85 0.50
CA ARG A 77 7.60 -1.69 0.59
C ARG A 77 8.11 -0.36 0.04
N TYR A 78 7.32 0.29 -0.81
CA TYR A 78 7.68 1.54 -1.50
C TYR A 78 7.00 2.76 -0.87
N VAL A 79 5.82 2.55 -0.27
CA VAL A 79 5.08 3.53 0.52
C VAL A 79 5.16 3.12 1.98
N ASP A 80 6.12 3.73 2.69
CA ASP A 80 6.56 3.26 4.00
C ASP A 80 6.85 4.43 4.95
N ASP A 81 6.41 4.28 6.20
CA ASP A 81 6.52 5.27 7.28
C ASP A 81 7.87 5.17 8.01
N ARG A 82 8.61 4.08 7.82
CA ARG A 82 9.92 3.84 8.43
C ARG A 82 10.86 5.03 8.32
N PRO A 83 11.03 5.74 7.19
CA PRO A 83 11.98 6.84 7.13
C PRO A 83 11.67 8.03 8.06
N TYR A 84 10.47 8.08 8.65
CA TYR A 84 9.94 9.20 9.41
C TYR A 84 9.67 8.85 10.88
N ALA A 85 9.18 7.65 11.17
CA ALA A 85 8.80 7.23 12.51
C ALA A 85 9.99 6.70 13.35
N ALA A 86 10.18 7.24 14.56
CA ALA A 86 11.20 6.79 15.49
C ALA A 86 10.78 5.45 16.14
N ALA A 87 11.22 4.35 15.54
CA ALA A 87 10.87 2.97 15.89
C ALA A 87 12.13 2.10 16.05
N SER A 88 12.06 0.80 15.70
CA SER A 88 13.16 -0.15 15.86
C SER A 88 14.46 0.25 15.13
N LEU A 89 14.39 0.75 13.88
CA LEU A 89 15.59 1.22 13.17
C LEU A 89 16.26 2.39 13.88
N PHE A 90 15.46 3.26 14.49
CA PHE A 90 15.97 4.37 15.28
C PHE A 90 16.67 3.89 16.54
N ALA A 91 16.10 2.90 17.24
CA ALA A 91 16.70 2.31 18.43
C ALA A 91 18.05 1.64 18.12
N VAL A 92 18.19 0.97 16.97
CA VAL A 92 19.48 0.43 16.51
C VAL A 92 20.49 1.56 16.27
N ALA A 93 20.11 2.60 15.52
CA ALA A 93 20.99 3.74 15.28
C ALA A 93 21.39 4.46 16.58
N LEU A 94 20.46 4.58 17.54
CA LEU A 94 20.71 5.13 18.87
C LEU A 94 21.76 4.31 19.63
N GLY A 95 21.61 2.98 19.65
CA GLY A 95 22.54 2.07 20.34
C GLY A 95 23.92 2.02 19.70
N ASP A 96 23.99 2.15 18.37
CA ASP A 96 25.27 2.18 17.65
C ASP A 96 25.99 3.51 17.81
N THR A 97 25.25 4.63 17.72
CA THR A 97 25.81 5.98 17.81
C THR A 97 26.22 6.33 19.25
N PHE A 98 25.34 6.08 20.23
CA PHE A 98 25.58 6.45 21.63
C PHE A 98 26.00 5.27 22.51
N ARG A 99 26.72 4.30 21.92
CA ARG A 99 27.13 3.04 22.57
C ARG A 99 27.82 3.24 23.93
N SER A 100 28.71 4.23 24.04
CA SER A 100 29.44 4.51 25.29
C SER A 100 28.55 5.18 26.34
N ALA A 101 27.70 6.12 25.92
CA ALA A 101 26.74 6.80 26.78
C ALA A 101 25.70 5.82 27.34
N LEU A 102 25.19 4.92 26.51
CA LEU A 102 24.23 3.88 26.88
C LEU A 102 24.80 2.90 27.92
N LYS A 103 26.12 2.73 27.98
CA LYS A 103 26.82 1.94 29.02
C LYS A 103 27.17 2.75 30.28
N GLY A 104 26.77 4.03 30.36
CA GLY A 104 27.14 4.92 31.46
C GLY A 104 28.64 5.20 31.54
N ARG A 105 29.35 5.20 30.41
CA ARG A 105 30.82 5.39 30.38
C ARG A 105 31.19 6.74 29.78
N CYS A 106 31.86 7.58 30.57
CA CYS A 106 32.52 8.80 30.11
C CYS A 106 33.90 8.92 30.77
N PRO A 107 34.99 8.46 30.13
CA PRO A 107 36.33 8.54 30.73
C PRO A 107 36.78 9.97 31.02
N ALA A 108 36.33 10.95 30.24
CA ALA A 108 36.64 12.36 30.45
C ALA A 108 35.91 12.97 31.67
N ARG A 109 34.74 12.43 32.05
CA ARG A 109 33.88 12.91 33.14
C ARG A 109 33.15 11.72 33.80
N PRO A 110 33.86 10.86 34.56
CA PRO A 110 33.26 9.65 35.13
C PRO A 110 32.14 9.96 36.13
N ASP A 111 32.33 10.95 37.00
CA ASP A 111 31.32 11.36 38.00
C ASP A 111 30.03 11.85 37.32
N LEU A 112 30.17 12.53 36.18
CA LEU A 112 29.03 13.02 35.43
C LEU A 112 28.22 11.88 34.81
N ALA A 113 28.86 10.80 34.38
CA ALA A 113 28.18 9.68 33.73
C ALA A 113 27.19 8.96 34.67
N VAL A 114 27.44 9.03 35.98
CA VAL A 114 26.58 8.43 37.02
C VAL A 114 25.65 9.44 37.69
N THR A 115 25.74 10.72 37.33
CA THR A 115 24.91 11.80 37.90
C THR A 115 23.55 11.88 37.20
N ALA A 116 22.48 12.07 37.97
CA ALA A 116 21.16 12.36 37.42
C ALA A 116 21.12 13.78 36.86
N LEU A 117 20.52 13.95 35.68
CA LEU A 117 20.47 15.20 34.95
C LEU A 117 19.02 15.58 34.68
N PRO A 118 18.66 16.88 34.74
CA PRO A 118 17.41 17.35 34.15
C PRO A 118 17.49 17.14 32.64
N LEU A 119 16.69 16.22 32.12
CA LEU A 119 16.64 15.83 30.73
C LEU A 119 15.25 16.09 30.14
N THR A 120 15.24 16.61 28.92
CA THR A 120 14.05 16.65 28.06
C THR A 120 14.38 15.94 26.75
N LEU A 121 13.66 14.86 26.46
CA LEU A 121 13.73 14.12 25.21
C LEU A 121 12.52 14.45 24.35
N SER A 122 12.71 14.74 23.06
CA SER A 122 11.60 14.97 22.14
C SER A 122 11.74 14.14 20.87
N LEU A 123 10.69 13.37 20.57
CA LEU A 123 10.53 12.49 19.41
C LEU A 123 9.23 12.88 18.69
N PRO A 124 9.29 13.54 17.52
CA PRO A 124 8.09 14.10 16.89
C PRO A 124 7.09 13.06 16.40
N ALA A 125 7.53 11.85 16.08
CA ALA A 125 6.68 10.78 15.56
C ALA A 125 7.13 9.41 16.11
N VAL A 126 6.39 8.87 17.08
CA VAL A 126 6.61 7.54 17.66
C VAL A 126 5.38 6.67 17.38
N PRO A 127 5.53 5.47 16.78
CA PRO A 127 4.39 4.58 16.60
C PRO A 127 3.89 4.08 17.96
N CYS A 128 2.62 4.31 18.26
CA CYS A 128 1.99 3.92 19.51
C CYS A 128 0.50 3.64 19.26
N ARG A 129 0.14 2.39 18.94
CA ARG A 129 -1.26 2.00 18.68
C ARG A 129 -2.20 2.21 19.87
N GLY A 130 -1.69 2.12 21.09
CA GLY A 130 -2.45 2.43 22.31
C GLY A 130 -2.52 3.92 22.64
N GLY A 131 -2.04 4.79 21.74
CA GLY A 131 -2.10 6.24 21.86
C GLY A 131 -1.36 6.81 23.07
N ALA A 132 -1.72 8.04 23.45
CA ALA A 132 -1.08 8.77 24.53
C ALA A 132 -1.15 8.04 25.89
N ALA A 133 -2.25 7.34 26.17
CA ALA A 133 -2.41 6.57 27.41
C ALA A 133 -1.37 5.45 27.53
N ARG A 134 -1.10 4.73 26.44
CA ARG A 134 -0.07 3.68 26.42
C ARG A 134 1.34 4.26 26.53
N ALA A 135 1.61 5.41 25.92
CA ALA A 135 2.90 6.09 26.10
C ALA A 135 3.13 6.45 27.58
N ARG A 136 2.10 7.00 28.26
CA ARG A 136 2.16 7.31 29.70
C ARG A 136 2.43 6.07 30.55
N SER A 137 1.69 4.98 30.33
CA SER A 137 1.86 3.75 31.11
C SER A 137 3.25 3.10 30.97
N LEU A 138 4.00 3.41 29.91
CA LEU A 138 5.34 2.89 29.66
C LEU A 138 6.46 3.78 30.20
N PHE A 139 6.26 5.11 30.23
CA PHE A 139 7.34 6.04 30.59
C PHE A 139 7.14 6.67 31.98
N GLU A 140 5.92 6.92 32.44
CA GLU A 140 5.69 7.51 33.78
C GLU A 140 6.25 6.67 34.94
N PRO A 141 6.13 5.31 34.94
CA PRO A 141 6.72 4.48 35.99
C PRO A 141 8.25 4.58 36.08
N LEU A 142 8.91 5.07 35.03
CA LEU A 142 10.37 5.25 34.95
C LEU A 142 10.82 6.64 35.44
N GLY A 143 9.90 7.44 36.00
CA GLY A 143 10.20 8.78 36.51
C GLY A 143 10.11 9.88 35.45
N TRP A 144 9.49 9.61 34.29
CA TRP A 144 9.24 10.63 33.27
C TRP A 144 7.91 11.35 33.53
N GLN A 145 7.91 12.67 33.38
CA GLN A 145 6.73 13.41 32.98
C GLN A 145 6.54 13.24 31.47
N VAL A 146 5.38 12.73 31.06
CA VAL A 146 5.10 12.36 29.66
C VAL A 146 4.08 13.31 29.05
N ASP A 147 4.52 14.08 28.06
CA ASP A 147 3.63 14.78 27.13
C ASP A 147 3.56 13.98 25.82
N ALA A 148 2.40 13.40 25.56
CA ALA A 148 2.14 12.57 24.39
C ALA A 148 0.94 13.13 23.63
N VAL A 149 1.20 13.73 22.48
CA VAL A 149 0.20 14.41 21.64
C VAL A 149 -0.11 13.52 20.43
N PRO A 150 -1.37 13.09 20.22
CA PRO A 150 -1.76 12.37 19.02
C PRO A 150 -1.43 13.14 17.75
N VAL A 151 -0.83 12.48 16.76
CA VAL A 151 -0.56 13.08 15.45
C VAL A 151 -1.81 12.89 14.58
N PRO A 152 -2.42 13.95 14.03
CA PRO A 152 -3.57 13.81 13.11
C PRO A 152 -3.22 12.95 11.89
N LEU A 153 -4.15 12.09 11.47
CA LEU A 153 -3.91 11.19 10.33
C LEU A 153 -3.71 11.98 9.04
N ASP A 154 -4.66 12.85 8.72
CA ASP A 154 -4.49 13.82 7.65
C ASP A 154 -5.36 15.07 7.90
N PRO A 155 -4.76 16.23 8.21
CA PRO A 155 -5.50 17.48 8.36
C PRO A 155 -6.29 17.91 7.10
N GLY A 156 -5.89 17.43 5.92
CA GLY A 156 -6.58 17.71 4.65
C GLY A 156 -7.84 16.87 4.42
N LEU A 157 -8.14 15.90 5.29
CA LEU A 157 -9.32 15.04 5.22
C LEU A 157 -10.07 15.09 6.56
N PRO A 158 -11.03 16.03 6.73
CA PRO A 158 -11.83 16.14 7.94
C PRO A 158 -12.53 14.82 8.28
N GLY A 159 -12.63 14.49 9.57
CA GLY A 159 -13.27 13.27 10.06
C GLY A 159 -12.37 12.03 10.09
N TRP A 160 -11.13 12.11 9.59
CA TRP A 160 -10.23 10.96 9.58
C TRP A 160 -9.57 10.66 10.94
N GLY A 161 -9.65 11.57 11.90
CA GLY A 161 -9.16 11.38 13.27
C GLY A 161 -7.64 11.31 13.38
N ASP A 162 -7.18 10.73 14.48
CA ASP A 162 -5.76 10.61 14.80
C ASP A 162 -5.11 9.41 14.13
N SER A 163 -3.81 9.53 13.88
CA SER A 163 -2.97 8.44 13.40
C SER A 163 -2.54 7.52 14.53
N ARG A 164 -1.83 6.44 14.18
CA ARG A 164 -1.17 5.56 15.15
C ARG A 164 0.10 6.16 15.78
N TYR A 165 0.47 7.41 15.47
CA TYR A 165 1.67 8.04 16.00
C TYR A 165 1.33 9.08 17.06
N VAL A 166 2.27 9.23 17.99
CA VAL A 166 2.26 10.31 18.97
C VAL A 166 3.55 11.13 18.82
N GLY A 167 3.44 12.45 18.97
CA GLY A 167 4.58 13.29 19.32
C GLY A 167 4.85 13.12 20.81
N LEU A 168 6.06 12.70 21.16
CA LEU A 168 6.44 12.32 22.52
C LEU A 168 7.51 13.26 23.06
N THR A 169 7.20 13.94 24.15
CA THR A 169 8.16 14.71 24.96
C THR A 169 8.24 14.11 26.36
N LEU A 170 9.44 13.73 26.78
CA LEU A 170 9.72 13.13 28.08
C LEU A 170 10.59 14.09 28.88
N THR A 171 10.15 14.52 30.07
CA THR A 171 10.93 15.39 30.96
C THR A 171 11.14 14.72 32.30
N GLY A 172 12.37 14.67 32.81
CA GLY A 172 12.67 13.99 34.07
C GLY A 172 14.12 14.21 34.52
N GLU A 173 14.41 13.79 35.75
CA GLU A 173 15.76 13.87 36.33
C GLU A 173 16.34 12.46 36.49
N MET A 174 17.29 12.08 35.61
CA MET A 174 17.88 10.74 35.59
C MET A 174 19.23 10.70 34.88
N ARG A 175 19.97 9.59 34.98
CA ARG A 175 21.23 9.44 34.26
C ARG A 175 20.96 9.35 32.76
N LEU A 176 21.87 9.90 31.94
CA LEU A 176 21.74 9.81 30.49
C LEU A 176 21.69 8.36 30.00
N ALA A 177 22.44 7.46 30.65
CA ALA A 177 22.44 6.04 30.31
C ALA A 177 21.05 5.41 30.47
N ASP A 178 20.34 5.72 31.56
CA ASP A 178 18.99 5.22 31.82
C ASP A 178 18.00 5.79 30.80
N ALA A 179 18.09 7.10 30.52
CA ALA A 179 17.25 7.74 29.53
C ALA A 179 17.38 7.11 28.12
N LEU A 180 18.62 6.80 27.71
CA LEU A 180 18.89 6.12 26.44
C LEU A 180 18.45 4.66 26.46
N SER A 181 18.61 3.95 27.56
CA SER A 181 18.20 2.54 27.69
C SER A 181 16.68 2.39 27.65
N HIS A 182 15.93 3.31 28.28
CA HIS A 182 14.48 3.40 28.20
C HIS A 182 14.01 3.50 26.73
N LEU A 183 14.57 4.44 25.96
CA LEU A 183 14.23 4.58 24.53
C LEU A 183 14.63 3.35 23.71
N TYR A 184 15.82 2.79 23.97
CA TYR A 184 16.33 1.62 23.25
C TYR A 184 15.40 0.40 23.37
N VAL A 185 14.77 0.20 24.53
CA VAL A 185 13.85 -0.92 24.77
C VAL A 185 12.41 -0.58 24.38
N LEU A 186 11.92 0.61 24.73
CA LEU A 186 10.50 0.93 24.60
C LEU A 186 10.09 1.29 23.16
N LEU A 187 10.95 1.93 22.36
CA LEU A 187 10.61 2.27 20.97
C LEU A 187 10.30 0.99 20.13
N PRO A 188 11.12 -0.08 20.17
CA PRO A 188 10.77 -1.34 19.52
C PRO A 188 9.48 -2.00 20.06
N ALA A 189 9.27 -1.97 21.38
CA ALA A 189 8.08 -2.56 22.00
C ALA A 189 6.77 -1.85 21.58
N MET A 190 6.83 -0.52 21.42
CA MET A 190 5.69 0.31 20.99
C MET A 190 5.35 0.11 19.51
N ASP A 191 6.35 -0.02 18.64
CA ASP A 191 6.16 -0.25 17.20
C ASP A 191 5.47 -1.60 16.93
N GLY A 192 6.12 -2.67 17.42
CA GLY A 192 5.80 -4.08 17.15
C GLY A 192 5.23 -4.40 15.77
N ALA A 193 5.90 -3.85 14.75
CA ALA A 193 5.82 -4.25 13.35
C ALA A 193 6.86 -5.34 13.02
N GLU A 194 6.63 -6.09 11.93
CA GLU A 194 7.27 -7.38 11.61
C GLU A 194 8.62 -7.29 10.87
N HIS A 195 9.67 -6.65 11.40
CA HIS A 195 10.77 -6.22 10.50
C HIS A 195 12.20 -6.69 10.78
N TYR A 196 12.43 -7.58 11.76
CA TYR A 196 13.73 -8.24 11.87
C TYR A 196 13.59 -9.71 12.30
N ARG A 197 14.48 -10.59 11.78
CA ARG A 197 14.63 -11.95 12.31
C ARG A 197 15.34 -11.82 13.66
N VAL A 198 14.55 -11.84 14.74
CA VAL A 198 15.05 -11.86 16.12
C VAL A 198 16.01 -13.05 16.29
N ALA A 199 17.30 -12.76 16.42
CA ALA A 199 18.33 -13.73 16.75
C ALA A 199 18.37 -13.95 18.28
N GLU A 200 19.00 -15.03 18.73
CA GLU A 200 19.01 -15.41 20.16
C GLU A 200 19.73 -14.38 21.05
N ASP A 201 20.58 -13.53 20.46
CA ASP A 201 21.27 -12.43 21.12
C ASP A 201 20.35 -11.25 21.52
N GLU A 202 19.12 -11.17 20.99
CA GLU A 202 18.16 -10.11 21.37
C GLU A 202 17.69 -10.21 22.82
N ILE A 203 17.69 -11.42 23.41
CA ILE A 203 17.40 -11.59 24.84
C ILE A 203 18.52 -10.96 25.67
N ASP A 204 19.78 -11.23 25.33
CA ASP A 204 20.92 -10.69 26.06
C ASP A 204 21.00 -9.17 25.90
N LYS A 205 20.59 -8.63 24.75
CA LYS A 205 20.44 -7.19 24.53
C LYS A 205 19.33 -6.59 25.41
N LEU A 206 18.16 -7.23 25.47
CA LEU A 206 17.06 -6.77 26.32
C LEU A 206 17.44 -6.82 27.80
N ALA A 207 18.06 -7.93 28.26
CA ALA A 207 18.50 -8.08 29.65
C ALA A 207 19.50 -6.98 30.03
N ARG A 208 20.49 -6.70 29.16
CA ARG A 208 21.49 -5.66 29.41
C ARG A 208 20.90 -4.24 29.37
N ALA A 209 19.99 -3.95 28.44
CA ALA A 209 19.40 -2.62 28.32
C ALA A 209 18.28 -2.37 29.35
N GLY A 210 17.62 -3.44 29.81
CA GLY A 210 16.61 -3.43 30.86
C GLY A 210 17.16 -3.51 32.28
N GLU A 211 18.47 -3.71 32.43
CA GLU A 211 19.12 -3.86 33.73
C GLU A 211 18.84 -2.66 34.63
N GLY A 212 18.38 -2.94 35.86
CA GLY A 212 18.08 -1.94 36.88
C GLY A 212 16.68 -1.32 36.83
N TRP A 213 15.87 -1.55 35.78
CA TRP A 213 14.53 -0.95 35.71
C TRP A 213 13.43 -1.90 35.19
N LEU A 214 13.73 -2.78 34.23
CA LEU A 214 12.69 -3.56 33.53
C LEU A 214 12.02 -4.58 34.45
N SER A 215 12.76 -5.18 35.39
CA SER A 215 12.23 -6.16 36.35
C SER A 215 11.15 -5.58 37.27
N GLY A 216 11.31 -4.31 37.67
CA GLY A 216 10.37 -3.56 38.51
C GLY A 216 9.27 -2.82 37.75
N HIS A 217 9.29 -2.84 36.41
CA HIS A 217 8.32 -2.10 35.61
C HIS A 217 6.93 -2.78 35.64
N PRO A 218 5.83 -2.04 35.87
CA PRO A 218 4.48 -2.64 35.93
C PRO A 218 4.09 -3.34 34.61
N GLU A 219 4.46 -2.74 33.48
CA GLU A 219 4.21 -3.31 32.14
C GLU A 219 5.29 -4.32 31.67
N ARG A 220 6.15 -4.86 32.55
CA ARG A 220 7.31 -5.71 32.15
C ARG A 220 6.95 -6.88 31.24
N ALA A 221 5.81 -7.53 31.51
CA ALA A 221 5.34 -8.67 30.73
C ALA A 221 4.95 -8.23 29.31
N TRP A 222 4.28 -7.08 29.20
CA TRP A 222 3.90 -6.49 27.92
C TRP A 222 5.13 -6.03 27.12
N ILE A 223 6.05 -5.31 27.76
CA ILE A 223 7.30 -4.83 27.14
C ILE A 223 8.11 -6.00 26.61
N THR A 224 8.38 -7.00 27.47
CA THR A 224 9.14 -8.20 27.10
C THR A 224 8.46 -8.98 25.98
N ARG A 225 7.14 -9.21 26.10
CA ARG A 225 6.37 -9.90 25.05
C ARG A 225 6.48 -9.15 23.73
N ARG A 226 6.31 -7.83 23.70
CA ARG A 226 6.30 -7.04 22.45
C ARG A 226 7.68 -6.89 21.85
N TYR A 227 8.70 -6.67 22.68
CA TYR A 227 10.10 -6.63 22.26
C TYR A 227 10.54 -7.98 21.65
N LEU A 228 10.10 -9.11 22.23
CA LEU A 228 10.48 -10.46 21.81
C LEU A 228 9.46 -11.17 20.90
N SER A 229 8.38 -10.51 20.44
CA SER A 229 7.12 -11.11 19.95
C SER A 229 7.17 -11.95 18.67
N ARG A 230 8.27 -12.66 18.38
CA ARG A 230 8.31 -13.73 17.37
C ARG A 230 8.91 -15.05 17.82
N ARG A 231 9.04 -15.33 19.12
CA ARG A 231 9.15 -16.73 19.60
C ARG A 231 8.28 -16.98 20.84
N GLN A 232 7.13 -17.64 20.68
CA GLN A 232 6.37 -18.23 21.79
C GLN A 232 7.21 -19.18 22.67
N ARG A 233 8.38 -19.65 22.19
CA ARG A 233 9.32 -20.49 22.95
C ARG A 233 10.37 -19.73 23.78
N LEU A 234 10.57 -18.43 23.58
CA LEU A 234 11.53 -17.62 24.33
C LEU A 234 10.91 -16.86 25.50
N PHE A 235 9.58 -16.74 25.53
CA PHE A 235 8.84 -16.08 26.60
C PHE A 235 9.12 -16.71 27.98
N SER A 236 9.05 -18.04 28.07
CA SER A 236 9.35 -18.76 29.32
C SER A 236 10.83 -18.67 29.72
N ALA A 237 11.75 -18.59 28.76
CA ALA A 237 13.19 -18.49 29.02
C ALA A 237 13.64 -17.08 29.43
N ALA A 238 13.01 -16.04 28.89
CA ALA A 238 13.29 -14.64 29.24
C ALA A 238 12.72 -14.28 30.63
N ILE A 239 11.51 -14.75 30.95
CA ILE A 239 10.93 -14.60 32.29
C ILE A 239 11.77 -15.39 33.31
N ALA A 240 12.13 -16.65 33.02
CA ALA A 240 12.98 -17.44 33.92
C ALA A 240 14.37 -16.81 34.17
N ARG A 241 15.00 -16.19 33.16
CA ARG A 241 16.26 -15.46 33.33
C ARG A 241 16.14 -14.13 34.08
N LEU A 242 14.98 -13.49 34.03
CA LEU A 242 14.70 -12.26 34.79
C LEU A 242 14.34 -12.58 36.25
N ASP A 243 13.75 -13.76 36.50
CA ASP A 243 13.43 -14.28 37.83
C ASP A 243 14.64 -14.92 38.54
N GLU A 244 15.65 -15.39 37.81
CA GLU A 244 16.94 -15.91 38.37
C GLU A 244 17.78 -14.84 39.10
N VAL A 245 17.37 -13.56 39.06
CA VAL A 245 18.11 -12.43 39.65
C VAL A 245 17.56 -11.98 41.01
N ASP A 246 16.35 -12.38 41.46
CA ASP A 246 15.92 -12.18 42.85
C ASP A 246 14.70 -13.05 43.25
N ASP A 247 14.81 -13.77 44.37
CA ASP A 247 13.78 -14.60 45.01
C ASP A 247 12.62 -13.74 45.58
N LEU A 248 11.35 -14.05 45.22
CA LEU A 248 10.14 -14.10 46.09
C LEU A 248 8.84 -14.35 45.24
N PRO A 249 7.77 -14.95 45.81
CA PRO A 249 6.70 -15.58 45.03
C PRO A 249 5.45 -14.71 44.78
N GLY A 250 4.93 -14.82 43.54
CA GLY A 250 3.50 -14.93 43.23
C GLY A 250 2.67 -13.65 43.05
N SER A 251 2.11 -13.45 41.85
CA SER A 251 0.80 -12.80 41.70
C SER A 251 0.12 -13.17 40.37
N ASP A 252 -1.17 -13.47 40.47
CA ASP A 252 -2.14 -13.85 39.43
C ASP A 252 -2.13 -12.94 38.18
N ALA A 253 -2.21 -13.57 37.02
CA ALA A 253 -2.44 -12.91 35.74
C ALA A 253 -3.96 -12.78 35.49
N GLY A 254 -4.47 -11.56 35.61
CA GLY A 254 -5.82 -11.20 35.13
C GLY A 254 -5.85 -11.08 33.60
N ALA A 255 -6.90 -11.64 33.00
CA ALA A 255 -7.19 -11.54 31.57
C ALA A 255 -7.73 -10.14 31.21
N ASP A 256 -7.30 -9.59 30.06
CA ASP A 256 -7.73 -8.29 29.51
C ASP A 256 -8.54 -8.53 28.21
N PRO A 257 -9.62 -7.76 27.91
CA PRO A 257 -10.67 -8.12 26.98
C PRO A 257 -10.50 -7.57 25.54
N ASP A 258 -9.29 -7.23 25.11
CA ASP A 258 -9.05 -6.47 23.87
C ASP A 258 -8.46 -7.30 22.70
N GLU A 259 -8.85 -8.57 22.59
CA GLU A 259 -8.46 -9.44 21.46
C GLU A 259 -9.70 -9.89 20.66
N PRO A 260 -9.76 -9.68 19.33
CA PRO A 260 -10.64 -10.47 18.48
C PRO A 260 -10.10 -11.90 18.42
N ALA A 261 -10.93 -12.87 18.77
CA ALA A 261 -10.59 -14.29 18.81
C ALA A 261 -10.16 -14.83 17.43
N ASP A 262 -8.98 -15.46 17.38
CA ASP A 262 -8.48 -16.22 16.24
C ASP A 262 -9.17 -17.61 16.22
N PRO A 263 -9.66 -18.13 15.06
CA PRO A 263 -10.33 -19.42 15.01
C PRO A 263 -9.36 -20.57 15.30
N ALA A 264 -9.81 -21.50 16.14
CA ALA A 264 -9.06 -22.67 16.59
C ALA A 264 -8.56 -23.57 15.44
N ALA A 265 -7.38 -24.16 15.70
CA ALA A 265 -6.75 -25.23 14.94
C ALA A 265 -7.60 -26.54 14.92
N PRO A 266 -7.37 -27.45 13.96
CA PRO A 266 -8.36 -28.44 13.52
C PRO A 266 -8.52 -29.62 14.50
N VAL A 267 -9.76 -30.09 14.63
CA VAL A 267 -10.13 -31.31 15.35
C VAL A 267 -9.98 -32.52 14.43
N ALA A 268 -9.46 -33.61 14.97
CA ALA A 268 -9.18 -34.87 14.30
C ALA A 268 -10.43 -35.54 13.65
N GLU A 269 -10.20 -36.19 12.50
CA GLU A 269 -11.20 -36.88 11.68
C GLU A 269 -11.80 -38.13 12.34
N PRO A 270 -13.07 -38.45 12.02
CA PRO A 270 -13.56 -39.82 11.95
C PRO A 270 -13.90 -40.24 10.50
N GLY A 271 -13.19 -41.28 10.02
CA GLY A 271 -13.57 -42.32 9.06
C GLY A 271 -14.46 -41.98 7.85
N GLU A 272 -13.86 -42.00 6.65
CA GLU A 272 -14.55 -42.05 5.35
C GLU A 272 -15.46 -43.30 5.22
N PRO A 273 -16.73 -43.15 4.81
CA PRO A 273 -17.47 -44.24 4.15
C PRO A 273 -17.09 -44.34 2.66
N PRO A 274 -17.40 -45.46 1.98
CA PRO A 274 -16.88 -45.76 0.65
C PRO A 274 -17.32 -44.76 -0.41
N ARG A 275 -16.38 -44.37 -1.27
CA ARG A 275 -16.56 -43.43 -2.37
C ARG A 275 -17.41 -44.05 -3.50
N GLU A 276 -18.62 -43.52 -3.71
CA GLU A 276 -19.35 -43.67 -4.97
C GLU A 276 -18.94 -42.56 -5.95
N ASP A 277 -18.92 -42.91 -7.25
CA ASP A 277 -18.42 -42.14 -8.40
C ASP A 277 -18.80 -40.65 -8.39
N ARG A 278 -17.86 -39.80 -7.94
CA ARG A 278 -17.97 -38.35 -8.01
C ARG A 278 -17.38 -37.86 -9.33
N ALA A 279 -18.18 -37.18 -10.15
CA ALA A 279 -17.68 -36.46 -11.31
C ALA A 279 -16.56 -35.47 -10.89
N PRO A 280 -15.45 -35.35 -11.65
CA PRO A 280 -14.30 -34.53 -11.25
C PRO A 280 -14.69 -33.07 -11.07
N SER A 281 -14.15 -32.41 -10.04
CA SER A 281 -14.47 -31.02 -9.73
C SER A 281 -13.97 -30.07 -10.84
N LEU A 282 -14.56 -28.87 -10.90
CA LEU A 282 -14.13 -27.77 -11.77
C LEU A 282 -12.62 -27.47 -11.65
N ALA A 283 -12.11 -27.53 -10.42
CA ALA A 283 -10.70 -27.36 -10.10
C ALA A 283 -9.86 -28.50 -10.67
N ASP A 284 -10.31 -29.75 -10.48
CA ASP A 284 -9.61 -30.93 -10.99
C ASP A 284 -9.46 -30.85 -12.51
N ARG A 285 -10.43 -30.32 -13.25
CA ARG A 285 -10.37 -30.22 -14.72
C ARG A 285 -9.55 -29.02 -15.22
N ALA A 286 -9.51 -27.91 -14.49
CA ALA A 286 -8.60 -26.80 -14.78
C ALA A 286 -7.13 -27.17 -14.47
N VAL A 287 -6.90 -27.94 -13.40
CA VAL A 287 -5.58 -28.41 -12.93
C VAL A 287 -5.06 -29.58 -13.78
N SER A 288 -5.91 -30.55 -14.15
CA SER A 288 -5.49 -31.76 -14.90
C SER A 288 -5.05 -31.50 -16.34
N GLY A 289 -5.45 -30.36 -16.92
CA GLY A 289 -5.17 -30.01 -18.31
C GLY A 289 -3.92 -29.18 -18.55
N GLY A 290 -3.22 -28.68 -17.51
CA GLY A 290 -2.02 -27.84 -17.67
C GLY A 290 -2.22 -26.51 -18.43
N GLY A 291 -3.47 -26.06 -18.62
CA GLY A 291 -3.84 -24.83 -19.31
C GLY A 291 -5.25 -24.82 -19.90
N VAL A 292 -5.67 -23.66 -20.42
CA VAL A 292 -6.98 -23.42 -21.07
C VAL A 292 -6.75 -23.16 -22.55
N GLU A 293 -7.47 -23.91 -23.40
CA GLU A 293 -7.50 -23.64 -24.84
C GLU A 293 -8.36 -22.42 -25.14
N THR A 294 -7.84 -21.49 -25.93
CA THR A 294 -8.58 -20.30 -26.37
C THR A 294 -8.52 -20.17 -27.88
N ALA A 295 -9.43 -19.42 -28.48
CA ALA A 295 -9.35 -19.02 -29.90
C ALA A 295 -8.04 -18.25 -30.25
N HIS A 296 -7.28 -17.83 -29.24
CA HIS A 296 -6.04 -17.05 -29.35
C HIS A 296 -4.81 -17.82 -28.85
N GLY A 297 -4.92 -19.15 -28.78
CA GLY A 297 -3.87 -20.08 -28.36
C GLY A 297 -4.00 -20.55 -26.92
N ARG A 298 -3.29 -21.63 -26.57
CA ARG A 298 -3.33 -22.21 -25.23
C ARG A 298 -2.66 -21.33 -24.19
N VAL A 299 -3.35 -21.07 -23.08
CA VAL A 299 -2.82 -20.35 -21.92
C VAL A 299 -2.50 -21.36 -20.82
N ARG A 300 -1.21 -21.50 -20.47
CA ARG A 300 -0.77 -22.40 -19.39
C ARG A 300 -1.01 -21.78 -18.02
N ILE A 301 -1.39 -22.62 -17.06
CA ILE A 301 -1.64 -22.24 -15.67
C ILE A 301 -0.81 -23.18 -14.77
N GLY A 302 -0.06 -22.60 -13.83
CA GLY A 302 0.71 -23.36 -12.85
C GLY A 302 -0.20 -24.03 -11.80
N PRO A 303 0.14 -25.22 -11.29
CA PRO A 303 -0.69 -25.93 -10.31
C PRO A 303 -0.86 -25.16 -9.00
N GLU A 304 0.20 -24.49 -8.54
CA GLU A 304 0.19 -23.64 -7.34
C GLU A 304 -0.74 -22.42 -7.48
N ASN A 305 -0.74 -21.80 -8.65
CA ASN A 305 -1.61 -20.68 -8.99
C ASN A 305 -3.08 -21.10 -9.04
N ALA A 306 -3.36 -22.28 -9.59
CA ALA A 306 -4.71 -22.84 -9.64
C ALA A 306 -5.28 -23.12 -8.24
N LEU A 307 -4.46 -23.63 -7.32
CA LEU A 307 -4.85 -23.84 -5.92
C LEU A 307 -5.16 -22.52 -5.20
N ALA A 308 -4.33 -21.49 -5.39
CA ALA A 308 -4.57 -20.16 -4.82
C ALA A 308 -5.87 -19.54 -5.35
N ALA A 309 -6.14 -19.68 -6.65
CA ALA A 309 -7.40 -19.22 -7.25
C ALA A 309 -8.62 -19.96 -6.70
N LEU A 310 -8.49 -21.29 -6.48
CA LEU A 310 -9.57 -22.10 -5.92
C LEU A 310 -9.95 -21.65 -4.51
N GLU A 311 -8.96 -21.33 -3.68
CA GLU A 311 -9.20 -20.82 -2.33
C GLU A 311 -9.98 -19.49 -2.37
N VAL A 312 -9.55 -18.55 -3.21
CA VAL A 312 -10.20 -17.24 -3.33
C VAL A 312 -11.64 -17.39 -3.82
N MET A 313 -11.84 -18.20 -4.86
CA MET A 313 -13.15 -18.40 -5.47
C MET A 313 -14.14 -19.08 -4.51
N SER A 314 -13.69 -20.14 -3.83
CA SER A 314 -14.59 -20.98 -3.03
C SER A 314 -15.05 -20.29 -1.73
N ARG A 315 -14.29 -19.32 -1.24
CA ARG A 315 -14.54 -18.69 0.07
C ARG A 315 -15.06 -17.26 -0.02
N PHE A 316 -14.70 -16.52 -1.06
CA PHE A 316 -14.86 -15.06 -1.04
C PHE A 316 -15.49 -14.44 -2.30
N ALA A 317 -15.74 -15.23 -3.34
CA ALA A 317 -16.32 -14.73 -4.56
C ALA A 317 -17.84 -14.52 -4.45
N VAL A 318 -18.41 -13.71 -5.36
CA VAL A 318 -19.87 -13.69 -5.58
C VAL A 318 -20.35 -15.07 -6.08
N ASP A 319 -21.67 -15.30 -6.11
CA ASP A 319 -22.21 -16.52 -6.70
C ASP A 319 -21.62 -16.74 -8.11
N PRO A 320 -21.01 -17.91 -8.39
CA PRO A 320 -20.31 -18.15 -9.64
C PRO A 320 -21.16 -17.91 -10.89
N ARG A 321 -22.49 -17.98 -10.81
CA ARG A 321 -23.38 -17.68 -11.95
C ARG A 321 -23.21 -16.24 -12.46
N TRP A 322 -22.84 -15.28 -11.60
CA TRP A 322 -22.54 -13.91 -12.00
C TRP A 322 -21.15 -13.74 -12.64
N LEU A 323 -20.24 -14.69 -12.44
CA LEU A 323 -18.85 -14.61 -12.88
C LEU A 323 -18.69 -15.06 -14.33
N LEU A 324 -19.11 -14.17 -15.24
CA LEU A 324 -18.96 -14.38 -16.68
C LEU A 324 -17.58 -14.00 -17.21
N TYR A 325 -16.87 -13.14 -16.46
CA TYR A 325 -15.65 -12.48 -16.90
C TYR A 325 -14.83 -12.04 -15.68
N LEU A 326 -13.51 -12.05 -15.80
CA LEU A 326 -12.63 -11.28 -14.93
C LEU A 326 -11.71 -10.40 -15.78
N PRO A 327 -11.54 -9.12 -15.42
CA PRO A 327 -10.72 -8.20 -16.19
C PRO A 327 -9.25 -8.57 -16.11
N PRO A 328 -8.48 -8.43 -17.21
CA PRO A 328 -7.05 -8.65 -17.18
C PRO A 328 -6.34 -7.52 -16.43
N THR A 329 -5.18 -7.84 -15.88
CA THR A 329 -4.19 -6.83 -15.50
C THR A 329 -3.80 -5.99 -16.71
N MET A 330 -3.36 -4.76 -16.45
CA MET A 330 -2.91 -3.83 -17.47
C MET A 330 -1.40 -3.62 -17.42
N ALA A 331 -0.76 -3.61 -18.58
CA ALA A 331 0.65 -3.31 -18.72
C ALA A 331 0.89 -1.78 -18.72
N PRO A 332 1.98 -1.30 -18.13
CA PRO A 332 2.39 0.09 -18.29
C PRO A 332 3.05 0.28 -19.66
N ALA A 333 3.07 1.51 -20.14
CA ALA A 333 3.91 1.86 -21.28
C ALA A 333 5.40 1.57 -20.99
N PRO A 334 6.22 1.34 -22.04
CA PRO A 334 7.66 1.26 -21.88
C PRO A 334 8.22 2.47 -21.11
N THR A 335 9.37 2.30 -20.44
CA THR A 335 10.03 3.38 -19.71
C THR A 335 10.31 4.57 -20.62
N ALA A 336 9.94 5.77 -20.18
CA ALA A 336 10.08 6.99 -20.95
C ALA A 336 11.54 7.30 -21.34
N ALA A 337 11.75 7.81 -22.55
CA ALA A 337 13.07 8.27 -22.98
C ALA A 337 13.53 9.49 -22.18
N ASP A 338 12.60 10.38 -21.83
CA ASP A 338 12.83 11.53 -20.95
C ASP A 338 13.34 11.04 -19.57
N PRO A 339 14.54 11.49 -19.11
CA PRO A 339 15.11 11.06 -17.84
C PRO A 339 14.30 11.48 -16.60
N GLU A 340 13.43 12.49 -16.70
CA GLU A 340 12.62 12.99 -15.59
C GLU A 340 11.30 12.22 -15.41
N LEU A 341 10.91 11.42 -16.40
CA LEU A 341 9.66 10.66 -16.40
C LEU A 341 9.90 9.15 -16.36
N LEU A 342 8.99 8.42 -15.72
CA LEU A 342 8.93 6.96 -15.86
C LEU A 342 8.03 6.55 -17.02
N GLU A 343 6.93 7.26 -17.23
CA GLU A 343 5.90 6.98 -18.23
C GLU A 343 5.62 8.23 -19.03
N HIS A 344 5.52 8.09 -20.34
CA HIS A 344 5.15 9.16 -21.24
C HIS A 344 4.35 8.58 -22.45
N PRO A 345 3.42 9.34 -23.05
CA PRO A 345 2.57 8.87 -24.15
C PRO A 345 3.32 8.34 -25.37
N ALA A 346 4.45 8.98 -25.70
CA ALA A 346 5.23 8.68 -26.90
C ALA A 346 5.64 7.20 -26.98
N GLU A 347 5.97 6.59 -25.84
CA GLU A 347 6.39 5.20 -25.72
C GLU A 347 5.25 4.22 -25.97
N ALA A 348 4.03 4.56 -25.55
CA ALA A 348 2.83 3.78 -25.88
C ALA A 348 2.52 3.86 -27.38
N PHE A 349 2.61 5.05 -27.99
CA PHE A 349 2.39 5.22 -29.42
C PHE A 349 3.45 4.50 -30.26
N ALA A 350 4.72 4.60 -29.87
CA ALA A 350 5.81 3.88 -30.49
C ALA A 350 5.63 2.36 -30.39
N HIS A 351 5.16 1.86 -29.23
CA HIS A 351 4.83 0.45 -29.06
C HIS A 351 3.80 0.00 -30.10
N TYR A 352 2.64 0.66 -30.19
CA TYR A 352 1.57 0.28 -31.11
C TYR A 352 1.97 0.44 -32.59
N ARG A 353 2.73 1.49 -32.92
CA ARG A 353 3.30 1.68 -34.26
C ARG A 353 4.24 0.53 -34.65
N SER A 354 5.14 0.13 -33.73
CA SER A 354 6.11 -0.94 -33.99
C SER A 354 5.45 -2.32 -34.10
N ALA A 355 4.40 -2.56 -33.29
CA ALA A 355 3.58 -3.75 -33.35
C ALA A 355 2.76 -3.85 -34.64
N GLY A 356 2.57 -2.74 -35.36
CA GLY A 356 1.78 -2.68 -36.59
C GLY A 356 0.31 -2.97 -36.32
N VAL A 357 -0.26 -2.36 -35.29
CA VAL A 357 -1.68 -2.53 -34.96
C VAL A 357 -2.55 -2.02 -36.08
N ASP A 358 -3.57 -2.82 -36.43
CA ASP A 358 -4.50 -2.57 -37.53
C ASP A 358 -4.97 -1.09 -37.55
N ALA A 359 -4.96 -0.49 -38.74
CA ALA A 359 -5.33 0.90 -39.03
C ALA A 359 -4.43 2.01 -38.43
N GLY A 360 -3.32 1.69 -37.73
CA GLY A 360 -2.39 2.72 -37.23
C GLY A 360 -3.00 3.72 -36.26
N THR A 361 -4.17 3.42 -35.70
CA THR A 361 -4.97 4.33 -34.88
C THR A 361 -5.25 3.73 -33.50
N VAL A 362 -5.16 4.58 -32.49
CA VAL A 362 -5.43 4.24 -31.09
C VAL A 362 -6.43 5.21 -30.51
N ILE A 363 -7.05 4.83 -29.39
CA ILE A 363 -7.84 5.71 -28.54
C ILE A 363 -7.13 5.88 -27.21
N CYS A 364 -6.95 7.12 -26.78
CA CYS A 364 -6.51 7.49 -25.44
C CYS A 364 -7.75 7.74 -24.60
N GLN A 365 -7.93 7.01 -23.50
CA GLN A 365 -9.05 7.20 -22.56
C GLN A 365 -8.49 7.67 -21.21
N GLU A 366 -9.17 8.62 -20.56
CA GLU A 366 -8.86 9.01 -19.18
C GLU A 366 -8.81 7.75 -18.30
N LYS A 367 -7.70 7.60 -17.56
CA LYS A 367 -7.58 6.53 -16.58
C LYS A 367 -8.20 7.02 -15.28
N HIS A 368 -9.44 6.58 -15.04
CA HIS A 368 -10.13 6.86 -13.78
C HIS A 368 -9.41 6.17 -12.62
N MET A 369 -9.23 6.92 -11.53
CA MET A 369 -8.61 6.40 -10.31
C MET A 369 -9.68 5.98 -9.31
N GLY A 370 -10.03 4.69 -9.38
CA GLY A 370 -11.06 4.09 -8.54
C GLY A 370 -10.76 2.64 -8.24
N SER A 371 -11.77 1.79 -8.34
CA SER A 371 -11.61 0.35 -8.34
C SER A 371 -12.41 -0.29 -9.45
N ARG A 372 -11.74 -1.11 -10.26
CA ARG A 372 -12.34 -1.89 -11.34
C ARG A 372 -13.54 -2.70 -10.84
N ALA A 373 -14.69 -2.48 -11.47
CA ALA A 373 -15.97 -3.08 -11.11
C ALA A 373 -16.69 -3.57 -12.36
N VAL A 374 -16.96 -4.87 -12.40
CA VAL A 374 -17.81 -5.49 -13.42
C VAL A 374 -19.22 -5.54 -12.86
N ALA A 375 -20.16 -4.88 -13.55
CA ALA A 375 -21.56 -4.81 -13.16
C ALA A 375 -22.39 -5.67 -14.12
N VAL A 376 -23.04 -6.70 -13.59
CA VAL A 376 -24.04 -7.50 -14.33
C VAL A 376 -25.41 -7.06 -13.86
N VAL A 377 -26.24 -6.57 -14.78
CA VAL A 377 -27.55 -5.97 -14.47
C VAL A 377 -28.64 -6.68 -15.26
N CYS A 378 -29.66 -7.16 -14.56
CA CYS A 378 -30.87 -7.74 -15.15
C CYS A 378 -31.99 -6.70 -15.20
N ARG A 379 -32.80 -6.72 -16.26
CA ARG A 379 -34.00 -5.88 -16.44
C ARG A 379 -35.06 -6.21 -15.39
N ASP A 380 -35.25 -7.49 -15.11
CA ASP A 380 -36.27 -8.00 -14.20
C ASP A 380 -35.89 -9.38 -13.62
N ALA A 381 -36.77 -9.90 -12.75
CA ALA A 381 -36.56 -11.18 -12.08
C ALA A 381 -36.59 -12.37 -13.05
N ALA A 382 -37.32 -12.28 -14.17
CA ALA A 382 -37.40 -13.34 -15.15
C ALA A 382 -36.06 -13.50 -15.90
N ALA A 383 -35.38 -12.39 -16.19
CA ALA A 383 -34.02 -12.40 -16.74
C ALA A 383 -33.02 -13.06 -15.76
N ALA A 384 -33.11 -12.72 -14.47
CA ALA A 384 -32.25 -13.28 -13.43
C ALA A 384 -32.48 -14.79 -13.22
N GLU A 385 -33.74 -15.23 -13.15
CA GLU A 385 -34.09 -16.64 -12.99
C GLU A 385 -33.64 -17.48 -14.19
N ARG A 386 -33.83 -16.96 -15.41
CA ARG A 386 -33.45 -17.67 -16.64
C ARG A 386 -31.94 -17.85 -16.77
N ARG A 387 -31.14 -16.84 -16.38
CA ARG A 387 -29.72 -16.77 -16.74
C ARG A 387 -28.75 -16.85 -15.56
N PHE A 388 -29.18 -16.48 -14.35
CA PHE A 388 -28.31 -16.21 -13.21
C PHE A 388 -28.87 -16.77 -11.90
N VAL A 389 -28.99 -15.93 -10.88
CA VAL A 389 -29.42 -16.25 -9.52
C VAL A 389 -30.86 -15.75 -9.35
N PRO A 390 -31.83 -16.62 -9.00
CA PRO A 390 -33.17 -16.20 -8.64
C PRO A 390 -33.16 -15.17 -7.50
N ASP A 391 -34.14 -14.28 -7.47
CA ASP A 391 -34.30 -13.23 -6.45
C ASP A 391 -33.17 -12.19 -6.35
N SER A 392 -32.24 -12.17 -7.32
CA SER A 392 -31.20 -11.14 -7.43
C SER A 392 -31.17 -10.53 -8.83
N LEU A 393 -31.32 -9.21 -8.93
CA LEU A 393 -31.39 -8.48 -10.20
C LEU A 393 -30.03 -8.05 -10.75
N GLY A 394 -28.93 -8.53 -10.18
CA GLY A 394 -27.58 -8.23 -10.63
C GLY A 394 -26.52 -8.49 -9.58
N ALA A 395 -25.27 -8.23 -9.95
CA ALA A 395 -24.12 -8.27 -9.03
C ALA A 395 -23.02 -7.32 -9.51
N ILE A 396 -22.25 -6.76 -8.58
CA ILE A 396 -21.07 -5.94 -8.87
C ILE A 396 -19.86 -6.61 -8.22
N HIS A 397 -18.92 -7.06 -9.05
CA HIS A 397 -17.74 -7.76 -8.55
C HIS A 397 -16.42 -7.11 -8.94
N THR A 398 -15.42 -7.30 -8.09
CA THR A 398 -14.06 -6.78 -8.29
C THR A 398 -13.32 -7.59 -9.35
N ARG A 399 -12.09 -7.14 -9.69
CA ARG A 399 -11.14 -7.88 -10.54
C ARG A 399 -10.79 -9.29 -10.08
N THR A 400 -11.07 -9.63 -8.81
CA THR A 400 -10.83 -10.97 -8.24
C THR A 400 -12.13 -11.75 -8.02
N GLY A 401 -13.26 -11.28 -8.56
CA GLY A 401 -14.57 -11.93 -8.44
C GLY A 401 -15.23 -11.81 -7.07
N ARG A 402 -14.70 -10.98 -6.16
CA ARG A 402 -15.30 -10.73 -4.84
C ARG A 402 -16.44 -9.71 -4.96
N PRO A 403 -17.44 -9.73 -4.06
CA PRO A 403 -18.41 -8.64 -3.96
C PRO A 403 -17.70 -7.30 -3.86
N PHE A 404 -18.16 -6.31 -4.64
CA PHE A 404 -17.57 -4.98 -4.59
C PHE A 404 -17.92 -4.30 -3.26
N PHE A 405 -19.19 -4.33 -2.87
CA PHE A 405 -19.66 -3.77 -1.61
C PHE A 405 -19.73 -4.84 -0.53
N THR A 406 -19.38 -4.48 0.69
CA THR A 406 -19.58 -5.34 1.87
C THR A 406 -21.01 -5.27 2.38
N ASP A 407 -21.70 -4.15 2.17
CA ASP A 407 -23.12 -3.97 2.49
C ASP A 407 -24.00 -4.27 1.26
N PRO A 408 -24.83 -5.34 1.30
CA PRO A 408 -25.74 -5.68 0.20
C PRO A 408 -26.78 -4.60 -0.13
N LYS A 409 -27.09 -3.70 0.82
CA LYS A 409 -28.04 -2.60 0.58
C LYS A 409 -27.46 -1.59 -0.40
N VAL A 410 -26.19 -1.22 -0.21
CA VAL A 410 -25.47 -0.30 -1.11
C VAL A 410 -25.37 -0.90 -2.51
N GLU A 411 -25.04 -2.18 -2.62
CA GLU A 411 -25.02 -2.86 -3.93
C GLU A 411 -26.39 -2.83 -4.60
N SER A 412 -27.46 -3.08 -3.85
CA SER A 412 -28.84 -3.06 -4.37
C SER A 412 -29.27 -1.67 -4.86
N GLU A 413 -28.91 -0.61 -4.14
CA GLU A 413 -29.16 0.79 -4.53
C GLU A 413 -28.44 1.13 -5.84
N VAL A 414 -27.14 0.82 -5.94
CA VAL A 414 -26.32 1.05 -7.13
C VAL A 414 -26.87 0.27 -8.34
N LEU A 415 -27.23 -1.00 -8.15
CA LEU A 415 -27.82 -1.82 -9.21
C LEU A 415 -29.19 -1.29 -9.66
N ALA A 416 -30.01 -0.78 -8.73
CA ALA A 416 -31.29 -0.18 -9.06
C ALA A 416 -31.14 1.10 -9.90
N GLU A 417 -30.18 1.95 -9.54
CA GLU A 417 -29.86 3.17 -10.30
C GLU A 417 -29.31 2.84 -11.70
N LEU A 418 -28.35 1.91 -11.79
CA LEU A 418 -27.84 1.44 -13.08
C LEU A 418 -28.95 0.85 -13.96
N ARG A 419 -29.83 0.02 -13.40
CA ARG A 419 -30.97 -0.57 -14.13
C ARG A 419 -31.93 0.50 -14.64
N ALA A 420 -32.25 1.50 -13.82
CA ALA A 420 -33.08 2.63 -14.23
C ALA A 420 -32.41 3.42 -15.36
N GLY A 421 -31.11 3.70 -15.24
CA GLY A 421 -30.30 4.36 -16.26
C GLY A 421 -30.26 3.59 -17.59
N ILE A 422 -30.01 2.29 -17.55
CA ILE A 422 -29.98 1.41 -18.74
C ILE A 422 -31.36 1.42 -19.44
N THR A 423 -32.44 1.44 -18.65
CA THR A 423 -33.82 1.55 -19.17
C THR A 423 -34.07 2.91 -19.82
N ALA A 424 -33.73 4.00 -19.13
CA ALA A 424 -33.91 5.37 -19.65
C ALA A 424 -33.07 5.65 -20.90
N ALA A 425 -31.88 5.06 -20.98
CA ALA A 425 -31.00 5.10 -22.15
C ALA A 425 -31.54 4.27 -23.35
N GLY A 426 -32.55 3.42 -23.13
CA GLY A 426 -33.11 2.50 -24.13
C GLY A 426 -32.14 1.41 -24.58
N LEU A 427 -31.23 0.98 -23.68
CA LEU A 427 -30.19 0.01 -24.03
C LEU A 427 -30.72 -1.42 -24.16
N TRP A 428 -31.81 -1.77 -23.46
CA TRP A 428 -32.44 -3.09 -23.58
C TRP A 428 -32.86 -3.37 -25.02
N GLU A 429 -33.57 -2.42 -25.64
CA GLU A 429 -34.08 -2.56 -26.99
C GLU A 429 -32.97 -2.41 -28.04
N ARG A 430 -31.98 -1.54 -27.80
CA ARG A 430 -30.85 -1.33 -28.74
C ARG A 430 -29.89 -2.52 -28.80
N LEU A 431 -29.69 -3.19 -27.67
CA LEU A 431 -28.82 -4.36 -27.57
C LEU A 431 -29.59 -5.67 -27.72
N ASP A 432 -30.92 -5.61 -27.87
CA ASP A 432 -31.84 -6.76 -27.92
C ASP A 432 -31.62 -7.73 -26.76
N THR A 433 -31.75 -7.22 -25.54
CA THR A 433 -31.43 -7.97 -24.32
C THR A 433 -32.27 -7.55 -23.12
N ASP A 434 -32.37 -8.44 -22.14
CA ASP A 434 -32.94 -8.19 -20.81
C ASP A 434 -31.90 -8.31 -19.68
N TRP A 435 -30.63 -8.45 -20.02
CA TRP A 435 -29.50 -8.29 -19.09
C TRP A 435 -28.24 -7.81 -19.82
N VAL A 436 -27.33 -7.16 -19.10
CA VAL A 436 -26.06 -6.67 -19.67
C VAL A 436 -24.93 -6.74 -18.63
N ALA A 437 -23.73 -7.10 -19.09
CA ALA A 437 -22.50 -7.01 -18.32
C ALA A 437 -21.64 -5.81 -18.79
N LEU A 438 -21.35 -4.90 -17.87
CA LEU A 438 -20.54 -3.71 -18.10
C LEU A 438 -19.20 -3.82 -17.36
N ASP A 439 -18.16 -3.32 -17.99
CA ASP A 439 -16.85 -3.16 -17.38
C ASP A 439 -16.55 -1.68 -17.19
N GLY A 440 -16.21 -1.31 -15.95
CA GLY A 440 -16.08 0.08 -15.56
C GLY A 440 -15.22 0.27 -14.32
N GLU A 441 -15.00 1.53 -13.97
CA GLU A 441 -14.31 1.92 -12.75
C GLU A 441 -15.32 2.53 -11.77
N MET A 442 -15.38 2.02 -10.54
CA MET A 442 -16.18 2.61 -9.47
C MET A 442 -15.34 3.63 -8.68
N LEU A 443 -15.90 4.81 -8.44
CA LEU A 443 -15.27 5.96 -7.78
C LEU A 443 -16.06 6.35 -6.53
N PRO A 444 -15.42 6.92 -5.48
CA PRO A 444 -13.99 7.18 -5.33
C PRO A 444 -13.16 5.92 -5.09
N TRP A 445 -11.84 6.06 -5.15
CA TRP A 445 -10.93 5.01 -4.67
C TRP A 445 -11.18 4.67 -3.20
N SER A 446 -11.49 5.65 -2.35
CA SER A 446 -11.83 5.43 -0.93
C SER A 446 -13.01 4.49 -0.72
N ALA A 447 -13.99 4.42 -1.65
CA ALA A 447 -15.16 3.56 -1.49
C ALA A 447 -14.82 2.08 -1.31
N LYS A 448 -13.70 1.62 -1.88
CA LYS A 448 -13.21 0.24 -1.70
C LYS A 448 -11.92 0.16 -0.88
N ALA A 449 -11.09 1.19 -0.93
CA ALA A 449 -9.72 1.15 -0.42
C ALA A 449 -9.48 2.01 0.83
N GLU A 450 -10.51 2.51 1.51
CA GLU A 450 -10.34 3.40 2.67
C GLU A 450 -9.34 2.87 3.70
N GLY A 451 -9.45 1.60 4.12
CA GLY A 451 -8.53 0.97 5.05
C GLY A 451 -7.07 1.03 4.57
N LEU A 452 -6.83 0.73 3.30
CA LEU A 452 -5.50 0.83 2.69
C LEU A 452 -4.97 2.28 2.70
N ILE A 453 -5.83 3.24 2.34
CA ILE A 453 -5.46 4.67 2.32
C ILE A 453 -5.09 5.14 3.73
N ARG A 454 -5.91 4.83 4.73
CA ARG A 454 -5.69 5.20 6.13
C ARG A 454 -4.42 4.57 6.70
N GLU A 455 -4.28 3.26 6.56
CA GLU A 455 -3.23 2.49 7.24
C GLU A 455 -1.84 2.63 6.59
N ARG A 456 -1.80 2.95 5.29
CA ARG A 456 -0.55 3.05 4.52
C ARG A 456 -0.28 4.48 4.09
N TYR A 457 -1.14 5.06 3.27
CA TYR A 457 -0.86 6.34 2.63
C TYR A 457 -0.91 7.51 3.62
N ALA A 458 -2.02 7.66 4.33
CA ALA A 458 -2.20 8.72 5.29
C ALA A 458 -1.28 8.54 6.51
N ALA A 459 -1.02 7.30 6.94
CA ALA A 459 -0.06 7.01 8.00
C ALA A 459 1.37 7.47 7.67
N VAL A 460 1.84 7.25 6.44
CA VAL A 460 3.15 7.78 5.96
C VAL A 460 3.16 9.30 6.02
N GLY A 461 2.10 9.94 5.53
CA GLY A 461 1.93 11.38 5.58
C GLY A 461 1.95 11.93 7.00
N ALA A 462 1.25 11.29 7.94
CA ALA A 462 1.18 11.68 9.35
C ALA A 462 2.57 11.66 10.01
N ALA A 463 3.29 10.53 9.90
CA ALA A 463 4.62 10.40 10.48
C ALA A 463 5.60 11.44 9.91
N ALA A 464 5.56 11.65 8.59
CA ALA A 464 6.41 12.62 7.92
C ALA A 464 6.09 14.08 8.26
N ARG A 465 4.80 14.46 8.30
CA ARG A 465 4.34 15.79 8.70
C ARG A 465 4.72 16.14 10.14
N ALA A 466 4.81 15.15 11.01
CA ALA A 466 5.29 15.35 12.38
C ALA A 466 6.83 15.44 12.44
N ALA A 467 7.55 14.54 11.74
CA ALA A 467 9.00 14.43 11.85
C ALA A 467 9.80 15.48 11.07
N LEU A 468 9.41 15.80 9.83
CA LEU A 468 10.22 16.63 8.94
C LEU A 468 10.27 18.10 9.36
N PRO A 469 9.17 18.76 9.78
CA PRO A 469 9.24 20.15 10.26
C PRO A 469 10.12 20.29 11.49
N ALA A 470 10.04 19.34 12.42
CA ALA A 470 10.89 19.32 13.61
C ALA A 470 12.38 19.12 13.26
N ALA A 471 12.68 18.24 12.30
CA ALA A 471 14.05 18.06 11.78
C ALA A 471 14.56 19.33 11.09
N GLY A 472 13.74 19.97 10.26
CA GLY A 472 14.06 21.24 9.60
C GLY A 472 14.36 22.34 10.60
N ALA A 473 13.56 22.47 11.67
CA ALA A 473 13.80 23.44 12.72
C ALA A 473 15.12 23.19 13.49
N ALA A 474 15.41 21.92 13.81
CA ALA A 474 16.68 21.55 14.45
C ALA A 474 17.90 21.87 13.57
N LEU A 475 17.81 21.60 12.26
CA LEU A 475 18.86 21.91 11.30
C LEU A 475 19.02 23.42 11.10
N ALA A 476 17.93 24.18 11.05
CA ALA A 476 17.99 25.64 10.96
C ALA A 476 18.67 26.25 12.18
N ALA A 477 18.38 25.76 13.39
CA ALA A 477 19.04 26.20 14.62
C ALA A 477 20.55 25.83 14.62
N ALA A 478 20.89 24.62 14.17
CA ALA A 478 22.29 24.22 14.00
C ALA A 478 23.05 25.08 12.98
N ALA A 479 22.44 25.40 11.84
CA ALA A 479 22.99 26.32 10.85
C ALA A 479 23.17 27.74 11.42
N GLY A 480 22.24 28.21 12.25
CA GLY A 480 22.36 29.48 12.98
C GLY A 480 23.55 29.55 13.94
N ARG A 481 24.06 28.39 14.38
CA ARG A 481 25.33 28.27 15.13
C ARG A 481 26.58 28.18 14.25
N GLY A 482 26.43 28.15 12.93
CA GLY A 482 27.53 27.98 11.98
C GLY A 482 27.93 26.53 11.72
N LEU A 483 27.07 25.54 12.01
CA LEU A 483 27.32 24.15 11.65
C LEU A 483 27.02 23.90 10.16
N GLU A 484 27.87 23.13 9.51
CA GLU A 484 27.72 22.74 8.10
C GLU A 484 26.62 21.67 7.92
N VAL A 485 25.36 22.11 7.90
CA VAL A 485 24.17 21.25 7.76
C VAL A 485 23.32 21.58 6.52
N GLY A 486 23.81 22.45 5.63
CA GLY A 486 23.04 22.97 4.48
C GLY A 486 22.46 21.87 3.58
N GLU A 487 23.30 20.93 3.12
CA GLU A 487 22.84 19.83 2.26
C GLU A 487 21.79 18.93 2.95
N LEU A 488 21.93 18.72 4.26
CA LEU A 488 20.99 17.93 5.06
C LEU A 488 19.65 18.67 5.20
N ALA A 489 19.69 19.99 5.42
CA ALA A 489 18.50 20.84 5.45
C ALA A 489 17.76 20.83 4.10
N ASP A 490 18.48 20.94 2.99
CA ASP A 490 17.90 20.90 1.64
C ASP A 490 17.21 19.56 1.36
N ARG A 491 17.82 18.43 1.78
CA ARG A 491 17.19 17.10 1.68
C ARG A 491 15.91 17.00 2.51
N VAL A 492 15.93 17.50 3.74
CA VAL A 492 14.72 17.52 4.60
C VAL A 492 13.61 18.36 3.97
N SER A 493 13.95 19.52 3.41
CA SER A 493 12.98 20.38 2.71
C SER A 493 12.35 19.68 1.52
N ARG A 494 13.15 19.10 0.61
CA ARG A 494 12.64 18.36 -0.55
C ARG A 494 11.74 17.19 -0.15
N ARG A 495 12.11 16.47 0.92
CA ARG A 495 11.28 15.36 1.44
C ARG A 495 9.96 15.85 2.03
N ALA A 496 9.92 17.05 2.63
CA ALA A 496 8.69 17.64 3.14
C ALA A 496 7.75 18.00 1.98
N ASP A 497 8.28 18.63 0.94
CA ASP A 497 7.54 18.97 -0.28
C ASP A 497 7.01 17.71 -0.98
N GLY A 498 7.84 16.68 -1.11
CA GLY A 498 7.47 15.39 -1.71
C GLY A 498 6.34 14.67 -0.95
N ILE A 499 6.30 14.79 0.39
CA ILE A 499 5.24 14.21 1.22
C ILE A 499 3.90 14.94 1.05
N GLU A 500 3.91 16.26 0.91
CA GLU A 500 2.68 17.00 0.65
C GLU A 500 2.18 16.80 -0.79
N ALA A 501 3.09 16.70 -1.77
CA ALA A 501 2.74 16.31 -3.13
C ALA A 501 2.11 14.90 -3.17
N PHE A 502 2.75 13.92 -2.52
CA PHE A 502 2.20 12.58 -2.32
C PHE A 502 0.82 12.60 -1.64
N SER A 503 0.66 13.43 -0.61
CA SER A 503 -0.60 13.49 0.14
C SER A 503 -1.74 14.09 -0.67
N ARG A 504 -1.45 15.10 -1.48
CA ARG A 504 -2.43 15.72 -2.39
C ARG A 504 -3.07 14.72 -3.34
N VAL A 505 -2.33 13.69 -3.77
CA VAL A 505 -2.82 12.67 -4.70
C VAL A 505 -3.88 11.79 -4.06
N TYR A 506 -3.61 11.15 -2.92
CA TYR A 506 -4.63 10.27 -2.32
C TYR A 506 -5.83 11.05 -1.77
N ARG A 507 -5.63 12.28 -1.27
CA ARG A 507 -6.71 13.17 -0.83
C ARG A 507 -7.72 13.43 -1.95
N ARG A 508 -7.25 13.67 -3.17
CA ARG A 508 -8.09 13.93 -4.35
C ARG A 508 -9.02 12.77 -4.69
N TYR A 509 -8.59 11.54 -4.43
CA TYR A 509 -9.35 10.32 -4.72
C TYR A 509 -10.06 9.76 -3.47
N SER A 510 -10.16 10.58 -2.42
CA SER A 510 -10.81 10.23 -1.16
C SER A 510 -11.89 11.25 -0.85
N TRP A 511 -13.15 10.84 -0.94
CA TRP A 511 -14.29 11.62 -0.43
C TRP A 511 -15.28 10.69 0.28
N PRO A 512 -16.04 11.22 1.25
CA PRO A 512 -17.04 10.42 1.96
C PRO A 512 -18.17 9.99 1.01
N THR A 513 -18.70 8.79 1.25
CA THR A 513 -19.88 8.23 0.57
C THR A 513 -20.87 7.77 1.62
N GLU A 514 -22.14 8.10 1.44
CA GLU A 514 -23.22 7.66 2.32
C GLU A 514 -24.16 6.72 1.54
N GLY A 515 -24.03 5.42 1.78
CA GLY A 515 -24.69 4.43 0.93
C GLY A 515 -24.21 4.55 -0.52
N ALA A 516 -25.15 4.56 -1.48
CA ALA A 516 -24.82 4.83 -2.88
C ALA A 516 -24.49 6.31 -3.17
N ALA A 517 -24.85 7.24 -2.29
CA ALA A 517 -24.66 8.67 -2.53
C ALA A 517 -23.16 9.03 -2.53
N GLY A 518 -22.76 9.77 -3.57
CA GLY A 518 -21.36 10.17 -3.79
C GLY A 518 -20.53 9.16 -4.60
N LEU A 519 -21.06 7.96 -4.88
CA LEU A 519 -20.43 7.04 -5.81
C LEU A 519 -20.57 7.53 -7.26
N ARG A 520 -19.62 7.17 -8.11
CA ARG A 520 -19.72 7.30 -9.57
C ARG A 520 -19.20 6.04 -10.24
N TYR A 521 -19.84 5.63 -11.33
CA TYR A 521 -19.42 4.51 -12.16
C TYR A 521 -19.02 5.01 -13.56
N ALA A 522 -17.81 4.70 -13.99
CA ALA A 522 -17.30 5.06 -15.31
C ALA A 522 -17.15 3.79 -16.17
N PRO A 523 -18.21 3.35 -16.89
CA PRO A 523 -18.11 2.22 -17.81
C PRO A 523 -17.27 2.61 -19.03
N PHE A 524 -16.41 1.70 -19.48
CA PHE A 524 -15.62 1.88 -20.70
C PHE A 524 -15.74 0.69 -21.66
N ALA A 525 -16.47 -0.37 -21.30
CA ALA A 525 -16.82 -1.46 -22.21
C ALA A 525 -18.16 -2.10 -21.84
N VAL A 526 -18.91 -2.47 -22.88
CA VAL A 526 -20.01 -3.43 -22.78
C VAL A 526 -19.41 -4.78 -23.09
N LEU A 527 -19.46 -5.73 -22.15
CA LEU A 527 -18.79 -7.01 -22.31
C LEU A 527 -19.65 -7.99 -23.10
N THR A 528 -20.87 -8.21 -22.62
CA THR A 528 -21.79 -9.22 -23.15
C THR A 528 -23.23 -8.92 -22.75
N ALA A 529 -24.15 -9.43 -23.55
CA ALA A 529 -25.60 -9.46 -23.36
C ALA A 529 -26.11 -10.82 -23.86
N GLU A 530 -27.43 -11.05 -23.82
CA GLU A 530 -28.04 -12.31 -24.26
C GLU A 530 -27.53 -12.73 -25.65
N GLY A 531 -26.95 -13.93 -25.74
CA GLY A 531 -26.42 -14.50 -26.98
C GLY A 531 -25.26 -13.75 -27.67
N ARG A 532 -24.71 -12.67 -27.09
CA ARG A 532 -23.70 -11.82 -27.75
C ARG A 532 -22.57 -11.38 -26.83
N ALA A 533 -21.33 -11.56 -27.29
CA ALA A 533 -20.16 -10.87 -26.75
C ALA A 533 -19.81 -9.71 -27.67
N PHE A 534 -19.57 -8.53 -27.12
CA PHE A 534 -19.26 -7.31 -27.90
C PHE A 534 -17.75 -7.11 -28.09
N THR A 535 -16.98 -8.19 -28.16
CA THR A 535 -15.52 -8.14 -28.32
C THR A 535 -15.07 -7.67 -29.72
N ASP A 536 -15.98 -7.72 -30.69
CA ASP A 536 -15.83 -7.27 -32.07
C ASP A 536 -16.13 -5.77 -32.25
N ALA A 537 -16.74 -5.12 -31.25
CA ALA A 537 -17.02 -3.70 -31.29
C ALA A 537 -15.73 -2.87 -31.07
N ASP A 538 -15.63 -1.75 -31.80
CA ASP A 538 -14.55 -0.81 -31.60
C ASP A 538 -14.74 0.02 -30.32
N HIS A 539 -13.68 0.69 -29.87
CA HIS A 539 -13.77 1.47 -28.64
C HIS A 539 -14.63 2.73 -28.74
N LEU A 540 -14.87 3.29 -29.94
CA LEU A 540 -15.79 4.42 -30.08
C LEU A 540 -17.23 3.99 -29.85
N TRP A 541 -17.62 2.81 -30.33
CA TRP A 541 -18.92 2.23 -30.03
C TRP A 541 -19.13 2.07 -28.52
N HIS A 542 -18.12 1.54 -27.81
CA HIS A 542 -18.19 1.43 -26.36
C HIS A 542 -18.32 2.79 -25.65
N MET A 543 -17.56 3.81 -26.09
CA MET A 543 -17.68 5.16 -25.53
C MET A 543 -19.07 5.75 -25.79
N ALA A 544 -19.62 5.59 -27.00
CA ALA A 544 -20.96 6.08 -27.33
C ALA A 544 -22.07 5.44 -26.47
N VAL A 545 -21.93 4.16 -26.11
CA VAL A 545 -22.85 3.51 -25.17
C VAL A 545 -22.69 4.07 -23.75
N ALA A 546 -21.45 4.27 -23.29
CA ALA A 546 -21.17 4.84 -21.97
C ALA A 546 -21.67 6.28 -21.84
N GLU A 547 -21.49 7.12 -22.86
CA GLU A 547 -21.99 8.50 -22.92
C GLU A 547 -23.52 8.53 -22.88
N ARG A 548 -24.18 7.70 -23.68
CA ARG A 548 -25.64 7.57 -23.66
C ARG A 548 -26.16 7.15 -22.29
N LEU A 549 -25.43 6.29 -21.58
CA LEU A 549 -25.81 5.88 -20.24
C LEU A 549 -25.57 7.02 -19.22
N ALA A 550 -24.47 7.77 -19.35
CA ALA A 550 -24.18 8.94 -18.53
C ALA A 550 -25.25 10.04 -18.69
N ASP A 551 -25.75 10.27 -19.91
CA ASP A 551 -26.84 11.22 -20.18
C ASP A 551 -28.16 10.84 -19.49
N ALA A 552 -28.32 9.57 -19.09
CA ALA A 552 -29.55 9.02 -18.52
C ALA A 552 -29.42 8.56 -17.06
N CYS A 553 -28.23 8.65 -16.47
CA CYS A 553 -27.93 8.08 -15.14
C CYS A 553 -26.85 8.90 -14.42
N ASP A 554 -27.23 9.61 -13.35
CA ASP A 554 -26.35 10.52 -12.61
C ASP A 554 -25.17 9.81 -11.93
N LEU A 555 -25.34 8.54 -11.53
CA LEU A 555 -24.24 7.68 -11.10
C LEU A 555 -23.18 7.50 -12.18
N VAL A 556 -23.58 7.50 -13.46
CA VAL A 556 -22.67 7.17 -14.56
C VAL A 556 -21.92 8.41 -15.04
N ARG A 557 -20.59 8.30 -15.07
CA ARG A 557 -19.70 9.34 -15.56
C ARG A 557 -19.14 8.97 -16.92
N SER A 558 -19.19 9.91 -17.88
CA SER A 558 -18.52 9.75 -19.17
C SER A 558 -17.00 9.79 -19.04
N THR A 559 -16.31 9.07 -19.92
CA THR A 559 -14.84 9.03 -19.96
C THR A 559 -14.33 9.98 -21.03
N ARG A 560 -13.44 10.92 -20.69
CA ARG A 560 -12.77 11.74 -21.71
C ARG A 560 -11.91 10.85 -22.59
N TYR A 561 -11.95 11.05 -23.91
CA TYR A 561 -11.10 10.30 -24.84
C TYR A 561 -10.65 11.11 -26.05
N LEU A 562 -9.61 10.62 -26.71
CA LEU A 562 -9.04 11.18 -27.94
C LEU A 562 -8.60 10.05 -28.88
N VAL A 563 -8.95 10.13 -30.17
CA VAL A 563 -8.44 9.22 -31.21
C VAL A 563 -7.15 9.78 -31.80
N VAL A 564 -6.16 8.93 -31.99
CA VAL A 564 -4.81 9.32 -32.39
C VAL A 564 -4.32 8.39 -33.50
N ASP A 565 -3.91 8.96 -34.63
CA ASP A 565 -3.08 8.26 -35.61
C ASP A 565 -1.63 8.23 -35.10
N VAL A 566 -1.10 7.04 -34.80
CA VAL A 566 0.26 6.91 -34.24
C VAL A 566 1.36 7.08 -35.27
N THR A 567 1.00 7.25 -36.55
CA THR A 567 1.91 7.54 -37.66
C THR A 567 2.02 9.03 -37.95
N ASP A 568 1.08 9.84 -37.45
CA ASP A 568 1.08 11.30 -37.55
C ASP A 568 1.79 11.95 -36.33
N PRO A 569 2.96 12.59 -36.53
CA PRO A 569 3.66 13.28 -35.45
C PRO A 569 2.83 14.36 -34.76
N ASP A 570 2.01 15.11 -35.49
CA ASP A 570 1.22 16.21 -34.94
C ASP A 570 0.08 15.66 -34.06
N ALA A 571 -0.59 14.60 -34.50
CA ALA A 571 -1.59 13.90 -33.69
C ALA A 571 -0.99 13.34 -32.39
N THR A 572 0.18 12.70 -32.46
CA THR A 572 0.84 12.17 -31.25
C THR A 572 1.32 13.27 -30.30
N ALA A 573 1.77 14.43 -30.82
CA ALA A 573 2.12 15.58 -30.02
C ALA A 573 0.90 16.21 -29.33
N ALA A 574 -0.22 16.36 -30.05
CA ALA A 574 -1.48 16.84 -29.48
C ALA A 574 -2.00 15.92 -28.38
N ALA A 575 -1.92 14.59 -28.58
CA ALA A 575 -2.30 13.62 -27.55
C ALA A 575 -1.39 13.66 -26.31
N ALA A 576 -0.09 13.92 -26.49
CA ALA A 576 0.82 14.12 -25.38
C ALA A 576 0.51 15.40 -24.60
N ALA A 577 0.13 16.49 -25.28
CA ALA A 577 -0.33 17.72 -24.63
C ALA A 577 -1.64 17.51 -23.86
N TRP A 578 -2.61 16.79 -24.43
CA TRP A 578 -3.85 16.41 -23.75
C TRP A 578 -3.59 15.57 -22.50
N TRP A 579 -2.65 14.63 -22.55
CA TRP A 579 -2.22 13.87 -21.38
C TRP A 579 -1.61 14.77 -20.30
N ARG A 580 -0.76 15.74 -20.67
CA ARG A 580 -0.20 16.71 -19.71
C ARG A 580 -1.30 17.52 -19.02
N GLU A 581 -2.23 18.08 -19.79
CA GLU A 581 -3.39 18.80 -19.24
C GLU A 581 -4.17 17.93 -18.23
N LEU A 582 -4.40 16.66 -18.57
CA LEU A 582 -5.11 15.72 -17.71
C LEU A 582 -4.37 15.45 -16.39
N VAL A 583 -3.05 15.21 -16.44
CA VAL A 583 -2.27 14.88 -15.23
C VAL A 583 -1.93 16.13 -14.41
N ASP A 584 -1.76 17.29 -15.02
CA ASP A 584 -1.55 18.58 -14.34
C ASP A 584 -2.83 19.03 -13.63
N ALA A 585 -4.00 18.77 -14.23
CA ALA A 585 -5.29 18.90 -13.57
C ALA A 585 -5.45 17.88 -12.43
N GLY A 586 -4.55 16.90 -12.28
CA GLY A 586 -4.44 15.92 -11.21
C GLY A 586 -5.11 14.58 -11.48
N GLY A 587 -5.47 14.28 -12.74
CA GLY A 587 -5.88 12.95 -13.18
C GLY A 587 -4.75 11.93 -13.05
N GLU A 588 -5.08 10.64 -12.94
CA GLU A 588 -4.06 9.58 -12.84
C GLU A 588 -3.22 9.49 -14.12
N GLY A 589 -3.83 9.72 -15.28
CA GLY A 589 -3.20 9.57 -16.59
C GLY A 589 -4.19 9.01 -17.59
N MET A 590 -3.70 8.22 -18.54
CA MET A 590 -4.55 7.63 -19.59
C MET A 590 -4.26 6.15 -19.84
N VAL A 591 -5.20 5.50 -20.51
CA VAL A 591 -5.02 4.18 -21.11
C VAL A 591 -5.08 4.32 -22.63
N VAL A 592 -4.00 3.95 -23.31
CA VAL A 592 -3.92 3.92 -24.77
C VAL A 592 -4.34 2.53 -25.24
N LYS A 593 -5.34 2.44 -26.11
CA LYS A 593 -5.91 1.16 -26.60
C LYS A 593 -5.99 1.16 -28.13
N PRO A 594 -5.86 0.00 -28.80
CA PRO A 594 -6.17 -0.11 -30.23
C PRO A 594 -7.59 0.35 -30.54
N LEU A 595 -7.78 1.25 -31.52
CA LEU A 595 -9.12 1.79 -31.80
C LEU A 595 -10.13 0.69 -32.14
N THR A 596 -9.70 -0.32 -32.89
CA THR A 596 -10.49 -1.46 -33.39
C THR A 596 -11.00 -2.42 -32.30
N GLY A 597 -10.66 -2.18 -31.03
CA GLY A 597 -11.26 -2.87 -29.89
C GLY A 597 -10.48 -4.10 -29.43
N ALA A 598 -11.17 -4.98 -28.68
CA ALA A 598 -10.54 -6.03 -27.89
C ALA A 598 -9.87 -7.14 -28.72
N LEU A 599 -10.26 -7.30 -29.99
CA LEU A 599 -9.73 -8.28 -30.93
C LEU A 599 -8.64 -7.72 -31.86
N ALA A 600 -8.20 -6.48 -31.64
CA ALA A 600 -7.19 -5.83 -32.47
C ALA A 600 -5.93 -6.68 -32.66
N ARG A 601 -5.41 -6.74 -33.89
CA ARG A 601 -4.21 -7.50 -34.22
C ARG A 601 -3.07 -6.57 -34.57
N GLY A 602 -1.86 -7.08 -34.38
CA GLY A 602 -0.64 -6.56 -34.96
C GLY A 602 0.12 -7.69 -35.65
N ARG A 603 1.39 -7.42 -36.00
CA ARG A 603 2.25 -8.34 -36.75
C ARG A 603 2.44 -9.73 -36.11
N GLN A 604 2.31 -9.83 -34.79
CA GLN A 604 2.52 -11.06 -34.03
C GLN A 604 1.21 -11.67 -33.46
N GLY A 605 0.06 -11.31 -34.03
CA GLY A 605 -1.24 -11.76 -33.55
C GLY A 605 -1.96 -10.71 -32.72
N LEU A 606 -2.60 -11.11 -31.62
CA LEU A 606 -3.39 -10.19 -30.78
C LEU A 606 -2.50 -9.07 -30.20
N ALA A 607 -2.92 -7.81 -30.35
CA ALA A 607 -2.24 -6.65 -29.81
C ALA A 607 -2.55 -6.45 -28.32
N GLN A 608 -1.67 -5.73 -27.59
CA GLN A 608 -1.93 -5.40 -26.19
C GLN A 608 -3.26 -4.64 -26.06
N PRO A 609 -4.18 -5.09 -25.18
CA PRO A 609 -5.52 -4.52 -25.07
C PRO A 609 -5.53 -3.08 -24.53
N GLY A 610 -4.45 -2.68 -23.85
CA GLY A 610 -4.24 -1.32 -23.42
C GLY A 610 -2.89 -1.16 -22.71
N LEU A 611 -2.29 0.02 -22.87
CA LEU A 611 -1.11 0.46 -22.13
C LEU A 611 -1.50 1.64 -21.24
N LYS A 612 -1.26 1.54 -19.93
CA LYS A 612 -1.43 2.69 -19.03
C LYS A 612 -0.21 3.61 -19.10
N VAL A 613 -0.49 4.90 -19.11
CA VAL A 613 0.49 5.99 -19.08
C VAL A 613 0.10 6.95 -17.96
N ARG A 614 0.72 6.77 -16.80
CA ARG A 614 0.38 7.49 -15.57
C ARG A 614 1.19 8.77 -15.41
N GLY A 615 0.56 9.79 -14.86
CA GLY A 615 1.17 11.08 -14.57
C GLY A 615 2.23 11.02 -13.48
N PRO A 616 3.24 11.91 -13.51
CA PRO A 616 4.31 11.91 -12.52
C PRO A 616 3.79 12.10 -11.10
N GLU A 617 2.87 13.05 -10.87
CA GLU A 617 2.32 13.26 -9.53
C GLU A 617 1.59 12.01 -9.01
N TYR A 618 0.80 11.34 -9.86
CA TYR A 618 0.18 10.07 -9.50
C TYR A 618 1.20 9.00 -9.11
N LEU A 619 2.33 8.91 -9.82
CA LEU A 619 3.34 7.89 -9.54
C LEU A 619 3.98 8.02 -8.14
N ARG A 620 3.82 9.15 -7.43
CA ARG A 620 4.21 9.27 -6.01
C ARG A 620 3.52 8.23 -5.13
N ILE A 621 2.23 7.95 -5.35
CA ILE A 621 1.49 6.96 -4.56
C ILE A 621 1.82 5.50 -4.95
N ILE A 622 2.67 5.32 -5.96
CA ILE A 622 3.12 3.99 -6.40
C ILE A 622 4.59 3.76 -6.03
N TYR A 623 5.45 4.76 -6.25
CA TYR A 623 6.91 4.64 -6.09
C TYR A 623 7.45 5.34 -4.83
N GLY A 624 6.57 6.01 -4.07
CA GLY A 624 6.92 6.75 -2.85
C GLY A 624 7.03 8.27 -3.08
N PRO A 625 6.99 9.07 -2.01
CA PRO A 625 6.95 10.53 -2.07
C PRO A 625 8.19 11.17 -2.74
N ASP A 626 9.33 10.51 -2.62
CA ASP A 626 10.64 10.95 -3.05
C ASP A 626 11.13 10.25 -4.34
N TYR A 627 10.25 9.53 -5.05
CA TYR A 627 10.63 8.77 -6.25
C TYR A 627 11.24 9.64 -7.38
N THR A 628 10.96 10.95 -7.36
CA THR A 628 11.50 11.95 -8.29
C THR A 628 12.93 12.36 -7.99
N GLU A 629 13.51 11.98 -6.85
CA GLU A 629 14.92 12.27 -6.56
C GLU A 629 15.83 11.59 -7.62
N PRO A 630 16.88 12.25 -8.12
CA PRO A 630 17.69 11.75 -9.23
C PRO A 630 18.25 10.33 -9.03
N GLU A 631 18.72 10.03 -7.81
CA GLU A 631 19.27 8.73 -7.44
C GLU A 631 18.20 7.63 -7.48
N ARG A 632 16.97 7.95 -7.04
CA ARG A 632 15.83 7.04 -7.13
C ARG A 632 15.41 6.83 -8.57
N MET A 633 15.27 7.92 -9.34
CA MET A 633 14.86 7.88 -10.72
C MET A 633 15.79 6.98 -11.56
N ARG A 634 17.11 7.07 -11.34
CA ARG A 634 18.11 6.24 -12.03
C ARG A 634 17.85 4.74 -11.85
N VAL A 635 17.52 4.30 -10.64
CA VAL A 635 17.24 2.88 -10.33
C VAL A 635 15.86 2.46 -10.84
N LEU A 636 14.83 3.31 -10.67
CA LEU A 636 13.46 3.00 -11.07
C LEU A 636 13.30 2.86 -12.59
N ARG A 637 14.14 3.55 -13.37
CA ARG A 637 14.16 3.47 -14.84
C ARG A 637 14.66 2.11 -15.36
N GLU A 638 15.34 1.31 -14.54
CA GLU A 638 15.73 -0.08 -14.89
C GLU A 638 14.56 -1.09 -14.83
N ARG A 639 13.33 -0.62 -14.60
CA ARG A 639 12.11 -1.44 -14.57
C ARG A 639 11.93 -2.24 -15.87
N ARG A 640 11.38 -3.45 -15.74
CA ARG A 640 11.14 -4.39 -16.86
C ARG A 640 9.65 -4.73 -16.98
N PRO A 641 8.90 -4.02 -17.85
CA PRO A 641 7.45 -4.22 -17.97
C PRO A 641 7.06 -5.52 -18.67
N ASP A 642 7.98 -6.20 -19.38
CA ASP A 642 7.67 -7.33 -20.26
C ASP A 642 6.92 -8.48 -19.57
N ARG A 643 7.26 -8.79 -18.31
CA ARG A 643 6.56 -9.84 -17.56
C ARG A 643 5.10 -9.46 -17.30
N LYS A 644 4.84 -8.20 -16.96
CA LYS A 644 3.48 -7.66 -16.76
C LYS A 644 2.72 -7.62 -18.08
N SER A 645 3.39 -7.24 -19.18
CA SER A 645 2.83 -7.28 -20.54
C SER A 645 2.45 -8.68 -21.00
N GLY A 646 3.28 -9.68 -20.70
CA GLY A 646 2.99 -11.09 -20.99
C GLY A 646 1.83 -11.66 -20.15
N LEU A 647 1.73 -11.23 -18.88
CA LEU A 647 0.62 -11.57 -18.00
C LEU A 647 -0.71 -10.98 -18.51
N ALA A 648 -0.73 -9.67 -18.79
CA ALA A 648 -1.88 -8.96 -19.34
C ALA A 648 -2.42 -9.63 -20.60
N MET A 649 -1.54 -10.04 -21.51
CA MET A 649 -1.93 -10.73 -22.75
C MET A 649 -2.56 -12.10 -22.49
N ARG A 650 -2.02 -12.89 -21.55
CA ARG A 650 -2.59 -14.23 -21.23
C ARG A 650 -3.96 -14.11 -20.56
N GLU A 651 -4.11 -13.18 -19.63
CA GLU A 651 -5.39 -12.91 -18.98
C GLU A 651 -6.42 -12.35 -19.97
N HIS A 652 -6.00 -11.49 -20.89
CA HIS A 652 -6.87 -10.95 -21.94
C HIS A 652 -7.45 -12.06 -22.83
N LYS A 653 -6.62 -13.02 -23.26
CA LYS A 653 -7.08 -14.19 -24.03
C LYS A 653 -8.10 -15.02 -23.27
N LEU A 654 -7.92 -15.20 -21.97
CA LEU A 654 -8.86 -15.93 -21.12
C LEU A 654 -10.18 -15.16 -20.94
N GLY A 655 -10.12 -13.85 -20.74
CA GLY A 655 -11.31 -12.99 -20.67
C GLY A 655 -12.13 -13.03 -21.95
N LEU A 656 -11.47 -12.90 -23.11
CA LEU A 656 -12.11 -13.04 -24.43
C LEU A 656 -12.76 -14.42 -24.61
N GLU A 657 -12.05 -15.49 -24.24
CA GLU A 657 -12.57 -16.85 -24.35
C GLU A 657 -13.77 -17.09 -23.42
N ALA A 658 -13.76 -16.54 -22.20
CA ALA A 658 -14.88 -16.62 -21.26
C ALA A 658 -16.15 -16.01 -21.87
N LEU A 659 -16.04 -14.80 -22.43
CA LEU A 659 -17.15 -14.09 -23.09
C LEU A 659 -17.61 -14.84 -24.36
N ALA A 660 -16.69 -15.35 -25.17
CA ALA A 660 -17.04 -16.10 -26.37
C ALA A 660 -17.77 -17.42 -26.06
N ARG A 661 -17.31 -18.17 -25.06
CA ARG A 661 -17.98 -19.40 -24.58
C ARG A 661 -19.37 -19.09 -24.04
N HIS A 662 -19.49 -17.99 -23.30
CA HIS A 662 -20.77 -17.52 -22.81
C HIS A 662 -21.75 -17.22 -23.95
N ALA A 663 -21.33 -16.43 -24.94
CA ALA A 663 -22.16 -16.05 -26.08
C ALA A 663 -22.61 -17.25 -26.93
N ARG A 664 -21.81 -18.32 -26.99
CA ARG A 664 -22.17 -19.59 -27.64
C ARG A 664 -23.12 -20.48 -26.83
N GLY A 665 -23.52 -20.08 -25.64
CA GLY A 665 -24.38 -20.89 -24.76
C GLY A 665 -23.68 -22.13 -24.22
N GLU A 666 -22.35 -22.13 -24.10
CA GLU A 666 -21.64 -23.26 -23.51
C GLU A 666 -21.99 -23.43 -22.02
N PRO A 667 -21.89 -24.66 -21.48
CA PRO A 667 -22.09 -24.90 -20.06
C PRO A 667 -21.22 -23.98 -19.20
N LEU A 668 -21.77 -23.49 -18.09
CA LEU A 668 -21.12 -22.50 -17.22
C LEU A 668 -19.71 -22.92 -16.78
N TRP A 669 -19.48 -24.22 -16.57
CA TRP A 669 -18.17 -24.75 -16.20
C TRP A 669 -17.08 -24.48 -17.25
N ARG A 670 -17.43 -24.38 -18.54
CA ARG A 670 -16.51 -24.03 -19.63
C ARG A 670 -16.14 -22.54 -19.56
N VAL A 671 -17.09 -21.68 -19.23
CA VAL A 671 -16.84 -20.24 -18.99
C VAL A 671 -15.93 -20.08 -17.77
N HIS A 672 -16.27 -20.75 -16.67
CA HIS A 672 -15.51 -20.71 -15.41
C HIS A 672 -14.08 -21.22 -15.54
N GLN A 673 -13.81 -22.18 -16.43
CA GLN A 673 -12.45 -22.62 -16.69
C GLN A 673 -11.54 -21.45 -17.12
N ALA A 674 -12.05 -20.54 -17.97
CA ALA A 674 -11.29 -19.38 -18.42
C ALA A 674 -11.22 -18.28 -17.34
N VAL A 675 -12.33 -18.03 -16.64
CA VAL A 675 -12.40 -17.10 -15.50
C VAL A 675 -11.43 -17.48 -14.39
N PHE A 676 -11.38 -18.75 -14.00
CA PHE A 676 -10.43 -19.25 -13.00
C PHE A 676 -8.99 -19.19 -13.49
N GLY A 677 -8.78 -19.30 -14.80
CA GLY A 677 -7.48 -19.04 -15.39
C GLY A 677 -6.99 -17.63 -15.11
N VAL A 678 -7.83 -16.60 -15.26
CA VAL A 678 -7.45 -15.20 -14.97
C VAL A 678 -7.07 -15.08 -13.49
N LEU A 679 -7.92 -15.58 -12.59
CA LEU A 679 -7.66 -15.50 -11.16
C LEU A 679 -6.38 -16.25 -10.73
N ALA A 680 -6.08 -17.38 -11.38
CA ALA A 680 -4.84 -18.11 -11.15
C ALA A 680 -3.64 -17.28 -11.60
N LEU A 681 -3.69 -16.70 -12.80
CA LEU A 681 -2.61 -15.87 -13.30
C LEU A 681 -2.34 -14.62 -12.43
N GLU A 682 -3.36 -14.04 -11.80
CA GLU A 682 -3.21 -12.91 -10.88
C GLU A 682 -2.36 -13.22 -9.63
N SER A 683 -2.21 -14.50 -9.27
CA SER A 683 -1.32 -14.94 -8.19
C SER A 683 0.14 -15.09 -8.62
N GLU A 684 0.46 -14.94 -9.91
CA GLU A 684 1.85 -14.95 -10.37
C GLU A 684 2.60 -13.71 -9.86
N PRO A 685 3.81 -13.87 -9.28
CA PRO A 685 4.54 -12.75 -8.72
C PRO A 685 5.04 -11.82 -9.83
N VAL A 686 4.47 -10.62 -9.90
CA VAL A 686 4.92 -9.52 -10.76
C VAL A 686 5.22 -8.29 -9.91
N ASP A 687 5.97 -7.33 -10.46
CA ASP A 687 6.22 -6.07 -9.79
C ASP A 687 4.87 -5.33 -9.59
N PRO A 688 4.44 -5.08 -8.34
CA PRO A 688 3.13 -4.49 -8.03
C PRO A 688 3.00 -3.03 -8.48
N ARG A 689 4.12 -2.36 -8.77
CA ARG A 689 4.14 -0.96 -9.22
C ARG A 689 3.72 -0.82 -10.69
N LEU A 690 3.75 -1.92 -11.43
CA LEU A 690 3.58 -1.96 -12.88
C LEU A 690 2.15 -2.09 -13.34
#